data_AF-E3LHK0-F1
#
_entry.id   AF-E3LHK0-F1
#
_cell.length_a   1.000
_cell.length_b   1.000
_cell.length_c   1.000
_cell.angle_alpha   90.00
_cell.angle_beta   90.00
_cell.angle_gamma   90.00
#
_symmetry.space_group_name_H-M   'P 1'
#
loop_
_entity.id
_entity.type
_entity.pdbx_description
1 polymer ?
#
loop_
_entity_poly.entity_id
_entity_poly.type
_entity_poly.pdbx_seq_one_letter_code
_entity_poly.pdbx_strand_id
1 'polypeptide(L)'
;MMMIAFCNFNNVVMKLIEEMFDRITGSEKPYFKAFYKRIYAYLKLYLSSMANCLVVEIAFCRVMALYTTNSVKWNGRKYSLVISSVLWITVGLLCSAIIPMYSVTKYNPEEYSFTISNSYLEDECITFRSTLLFFGIISVFVPCILNFIFFLMIIYKLKSLEESRRKTMRSTKSSNIDNSSRMLKAILIMFLIVNMPQVMILVFHSIYMLDYYLFYSGFHVYFLIFFTVLDFFTNTFFIIVLSQKELRNSGINLAMIMIAFCNSSNVIVKLINAIFERVDGYEKTYVEAVYNRIENYVEVYLTAISDFLVVEMAFCRVMALYTRDCDKWRGRKYTLVISTVLWIFVGITSGLIIPMTVVKKSEYSERYLMTISDSYIENKCIIFRSTVLFFGVGFGVSGGCTLASYVMFVLKHEYIKQGEVGYVPEEGYGGGNNSVVALKYIQWLEKKNPGLKLKYKLRGGEHCIDANGRKYYLDAYNPETREIYEIYGCLYHGCSKCHPIGEKFSPVNKNRRMGSLLAETLRREGELRAEGYTVHTKWECEIRKEMANDPEMHKFFKLCRYTHRLIPREALYGGRTQAFRSITQATTTSLLNYLDFTSLYPYLNAGGTAYPFVLNFQNLKNLYRGLVYCDVLPEPNAEIGFLPQKISQKLMFVLCRTCGESQNISTPCTHTKVSERYLTGVWCTDELNYAISKGYKVLRYHEIWHWDRWVAGGFFADYIKPLLKMKHESSGWPRPDMTDDEKDAYIKKIWDMDGVQLDPTKIKVNKAMRSLAKLFLNSAWGKFAQNPDKVETKLIRLADAVGMTKFLNDPKYEPVNMIPFGTKKYFLSRRPKKEALLPGGFTNLAIAAQTTSAARLRLTQAMEKAGIENMIYCDTDSVIYKENVGENKLESMRGEQLGFLTDEIPAGRKLKEVVVMAPKMYALRMEDQQGTSSYSVKAKGVSLTSKNSEAISFNTMKETMKDFISEGISEPLVAKMMTFKRGDNALDGLWTCVTDKRVNPKMDKGHYDIHGVVTPFGQLPTNTLLIDDYPFYDQ
;
A
#
# COMPACT_ATOMS: atom_id res chain seq x y z
N MET A 1 13.71 26.60 44.68
CA MET A 1 14.04 25.21 44.29
C MET A 1 12.91 24.23 44.63
N MET A 2 12.46 24.13 45.89
CA MET A 2 11.32 23.25 46.25
C MET A 2 10.05 23.54 45.43
N MET A 3 9.68 24.83 45.28
CA MET A 3 8.53 25.23 44.47
C MET A 3 8.70 24.94 42.98
N ILE A 4 9.94 24.91 42.45
CA ILE A 4 10.23 24.52 41.06
C ILE A 4 10.00 23.01 40.89
N ALA A 5 10.50 22.21 41.83
CA ALA A 5 10.26 20.76 41.83
C ALA A 5 8.76 20.45 41.94
N PHE A 6 8.02 21.20 42.77
CA PHE A 6 6.56 21.11 42.84
C PHE A 6 5.89 21.42 41.50
N CYS A 7 6.29 22.49 40.80
CA CYS A 7 5.75 22.81 39.48
C CYS A 7 5.99 21.69 38.47
N ASN A 8 7.23 21.18 38.40
CA ASN A 8 7.61 20.13 37.47
C ASN A 8 6.92 18.80 37.76
N PHE A 9 6.80 18.43 39.05
CA PHE A 9 6.09 17.23 39.48
C PHE A 9 4.61 17.28 39.07
N ASN A 10 3.92 18.39 39.36
CA ASN A 10 2.51 18.54 39.00
C ASN A 10 2.30 18.54 37.47
N ASN A 11 3.22 19.09 36.68
CA ASN A 11 3.16 18.99 35.21
C ASN A 11 3.18 17.54 34.71
N VAL A 12 3.97 16.67 35.34
CA VAL A 12 4.04 15.24 35.00
C VAL A 12 2.76 14.52 35.43
N VAL A 13 2.30 14.75 36.67
CA VAL A 13 1.05 14.15 37.18
C VAL A 13 -0.15 14.49 36.31
N MET A 14 -0.26 15.75 35.89
CA MET A 14 -1.38 16.20 35.06
C MET A 14 -1.36 15.59 33.65
N LYS A 15 -0.18 15.34 33.08
CA LYS A 15 -0.04 14.63 31.81
C LYS A 15 -0.46 13.16 31.93
N LEU A 16 -0.07 12.50 33.03
CA LEU A 16 -0.49 11.12 33.32
C LEU A 16 -2.01 11.02 33.43
N ILE A 17 -2.66 11.99 34.08
CA ILE A 17 -4.13 12.02 34.20
C ILE A 17 -4.79 12.22 32.82
N GLU A 18 -4.24 13.06 31.93
CA GLU A 18 -4.75 13.19 30.55
C GLU A 18 -4.64 11.87 29.78
N GLU A 19 -3.50 11.19 29.84
CA GLU A 19 -3.28 9.90 29.18
C GLU A 19 -4.19 8.80 29.74
N MET A 20 -4.47 8.82 31.05
CA MET A 20 -5.46 7.93 31.68
C MET A 20 -6.87 8.20 31.14
N PHE A 21 -7.30 9.46 31.04
CA PHE A 21 -8.61 9.79 30.47
C PHE A 21 -8.75 9.37 29.01
N ASP A 22 -7.70 9.54 28.20
CA ASP A 22 -7.69 9.11 26.80
C ASP A 22 -7.79 7.58 26.63
N ARG A 23 -7.26 6.79 27.58
CA ARG A 23 -7.37 5.32 27.57
C ARG A 23 -8.69 4.79 28.15
N ILE A 24 -9.24 5.40 29.20
CA ILE A 24 -10.49 4.95 29.85
C ILE A 24 -11.71 5.20 28.96
N THR A 25 -11.75 6.35 28.29
CA THR A 25 -12.92 6.77 27.50
C THR A 25 -12.90 6.27 26.05
N GLY A 26 -11.78 5.68 25.60
CA GLY A 26 -11.64 5.19 24.22
C GLY A 26 -11.98 6.26 23.18
N SER A 27 -12.95 5.97 22.30
CA SER A 27 -13.46 6.90 21.29
C SER A 27 -14.52 7.88 21.80
N GLU A 28 -15.08 7.67 22.99
CA GLU A 28 -16.12 8.53 23.57
C GLU A 28 -15.51 9.86 24.02
N LYS A 29 -16.27 10.95 23.83
CA LYS A 29 -15.85 12.32 24.19
C LYS A 29 -16.77 12.92 25.25
N PRO A 30 -16.71 12.45 26.51
CA PRO A 30 -17.57 12.96 27.57
C PRO A 30 -17.21 14.42 27.91
N TYR A 31 -18.21 15.20 28.36
CA TYR A 31 -18.03 16.60 28.78
C TYR A 31 -16.87 16.77 29.77
N PHE A 32 -16.78 15.88 30.75
CA PHE A 32 -15.75 15.92 31.79
C PHE A 32 -14.32 15.87 31.21
N LYS A 33 -14.10 15.08 30.15
CA LYS A 33 -12.81 14.99 29.46
C LYS A 33 -12.44 16.30 28.75
N ALA A 34 -13.39 16.89 28.02
CA ALA A 34 -13.18 18.17 27.35
C ALA A 34 -12.98 19.33 28.35
N PHE A 35 -13.71 19.30 29.46
CA PHE A 35 -13.57 20.25 30.56
C PHE A 35 -12.23 20.11 31.28
N TYR A 36 -11.78 18.88 31.55
CA TYR A 36 -10.45 18.62 32.11
C TYR A 36 -9.34 19.13 31.19
N LYS A 37 -9.43 18.92 29.87
CA LYS A 37 -8.44 19.46 28.92
C LYS A 37 -8.33 21.00 28.96
N ARG A 38 -9.43 21.69 29.25
CA ARG A 38 -9.44 23.15 29.47
C ARG A 38 -8.70 23.55 30.74
N ILE A 39 -8.94 22.86 31.84
CA ILE A 39 -8.23 23.09 33.11
C ILE A 39 -6.74 22.74 32.97
N TYR A 40 -6.44 21.63 32.29
CA TYR A 40 -5.09 21.16 32.02
C TYR A 40 -4.28 22.18 31.22
N ALA A 41 -4.85 22.76 30.16
CA ALA A 41 -4.18 23.77 29.35
C ALA A 41 -3.75 24.99 30.18
N TYR A 42 -4.61 25.47 31.09
CA TYR A 42 -4.29 26.56 32.02
C TYR A 42 -3.21 26.14 33.03
N LEU A 43 -3.39 25.01 33.73
CA LEU A 43 -2.47 24.57 34.77
C LEU A 43 -1.07 24.26 34.22
N LYS A 44 -1.00 23.66 33.03
CA LYS A 44 0.28 23.38 32.35
C LYS A 44 1.04 24.66 32.04
N LEU A 45 0.36 25.66 31.47
CA LEU A 45 0.97 26.95 31.19
C LEU A 45 1.43 27.60 32.50
N TYR A 46 0.54 27.68 33.49
CA TYR A 46 0.81 28.31 34.78
C TYR A 46 2.01 27.70 35.51
N LEU A 47 2.04 26.37 35.65
CA LEU A 47 3.12 25.68 36.35
C LEU A 47 4.45 25.76 35.59
N SER A 48 4.43 25.69 34.25
CA SER A 48 5.62 25.83 33.43
C SER A 48 6.20 27.26 33.49
N SER A 49 5.34 28.28 33.37
CA SER A 49 5.73 29.68 33.48
C SER A 49 6.24 30.01 34.88
N MET A 50 5.58 29.48 35.91
CA MET A 50 5.99 29.68 37.31
C MET A 50 7.35 29.04 37.58
N ALA A 51 7.62 27.83 37.07
CA ALA A 51 8.93 27.20 37.19
C ALA A 51 10.05 28.09 36.64
N ASN A 52 9.84 28.71 35.48
CA ASN A 52 10.80 29.65 34.88
C ASN A 52 10.98 30.91 35.72
N CYS A 53 9.90 31.54 36.18
CA CYS A 53 9.97 32.74 37.02
C CYS A 53 10.66 32.47 38.38
N LEU A 54 10.45 31.29 38.97
CA LEU A 54 11.12 30.88 40.20
C LEU A 54 12.64 30.64 40.00
N VAL A 55 13.07 30.24 38.80
CA VAL A 55 14.52 30.18 38.48
C VAL A 55 15.11 31.58 38.46
N VAL A 56 14.41 32.55 37.86
CA VAL A 56 14.81 33.96 37.86
C VAL A 56 14.84 34.54 39.27
N GLU A 57 13.86 34.22 40.13
CA GLU A 57 13.84 34.60 41.54
C GLU A 57 15.12 34.16 42.26
N ILE A 58 15.56 32.92 42.05
CA ILE A 58 16.79 32.40 42.66
C ILE A 58 18.00 33.21 42.21
N ALA A 59 18.10 33.50 40.91
CA ALA A 59 19.19 34.31 40.36
C ALA A 59 19.16 35.74 40.92
N PHE A 60 17.98 36.36 40.98
CA PHE A 60 17.79 37.69 41.53
C PHE A 60 18.14 37.78 43.02
N CYS A 61 17.62 36.88 43.86
CA CYS A 61 17.95 36.84 45.29
C CYS A 61 19.46 36.69 45.51
N ARG A 62 20.14 35.91 44.66
CA ARG A 62 21.60 35.77 44.69
C ARG A 62 22.34 37.04 44.27
N VAL A 63 21.88 37.74 43.22
CA VAL A 63 22.41 39.06 42.85
C VAL A 63 22.27 40.02 44.02
N MET A 64 21.07 40.14 44.60
CA MET A 64 20.81 41.06 45.71
C MET A 64 21.64 40.72 46.94
N ALA A 65 21.82 39.44 47.26
CA ALA A 65 22.70 39.01 48.34
C ALA A 65 24.19 39.38 48.11
N LEU A 66 24.64 39.45 46.85
CA LEU A 66 26.03 39.79 46.51
C LEU A 66 26.31 41.29 46.36
N TYR A 67 25.28 42.07 46.02
CA TYR A 67 25.41 43.50 45.74
C TYR A 67 24.92 44.42 46.86
N THR A 68 24.14 43.90 47.82
CA THR A 68 23.65 44.69 48.95
C THR A 68 24.39 44.37 50.25
N THR A 69 24.41 45.34 51.18
CA THR A 69 25.06 45.22 52.49
C THR A 69 24.34 44.26 53.46
N ASN A 70 23.07 43.91 53.19
CA ASN A 70 22.22 43.06 54.02
C ASN A 70 22.09 41.61 53.46
N SER A 71 23.21 40.99 53.09
CA SER A 71 23.25 39.66 52.44
C SER A 71 22.51 38.55 53.21
N VAL A 72 22.51 38.62 54.55
CA VAL A 72 21.84 37.65 55.44
C VAL A 72 20.32 37.68 55.28
N LYS A 73 19.73 38.86 55.02
CA LYS A 73 18.27 39.00 54.82
C LYS A 73 17.83 38.40 53.48
N TRP A 74 18.58 38.64 52.41
CA TRP A 74 18.29 38.14 51.06
C TRP A 74 18.54 36.64 50.89
N ASN A 75 19.47 36.07 51.65
CA ASN A 75 19.63 34.62 51.77
C ASN A 75 18.62 33.96 52.74
N GLY A 76 17.83 34.77 53.46
CA GLY A 76 16.83 34.32 54.42
C GLY A 76 15.50 33.92 53.77
N ARG A 77 14.79 32.99 54.40
CA ARG A 77 13.53 32.41 53.87
C ARG A 77 12.41 33.45 53.65
N LYS A 78 12.35 34.50 54.50
CA LYS A 78 11.25 35.48 54.47
C LYS A 78 11.13 36.22 53.13
N TYR A 79 12.25 36.70 52.58
CA TYR A 79 12.23 37.47 51.32
C TYR A 79 11.89 36.60 50.11
N SER A 80 12.48 35.39 50.02
CA SER A 80 12.12 34.44 48.95
C SER A 80 10.64 34.05 49.01
N LEU A 81 10.07 33.81 50.20
CA LEU A 81 8.65 33.49 50.33
C LEU A 81 7.73 34.65 49.96
N VAL A 82 8.10 35.90 50.25
CA VAL A 82 7.31 37.08 49.85
C VAL A 82 7.35 37.26 48.33
N ILE A 83 8.54 37.22 47.72
CA ILE A 83 8.69 37.36 46.27
C ILE A 83 7.96 36.22 45.55
N SER A 84 8.13 34.99 46.02
CA SER A 84 7.46 33.83 45.45
C SER A 84 5.94 33.93 45.55
N SER A 85 5.40 34.39 46.69
CA SER A 85 3.95 34.61 46.86
C SER A 85 3.40 35.62 45.84
N VAL A 86 4.14 36.71 45.59
CA VAL A 86 3.78 37.69 44.56
C VAL A 86 3.85 37.08 43.15
N LEU A 87 4.88 36.28 42.87
CA LEU A 87 5.02 35.58 41.58
C LEU A 87 3.88 34.60 41.34
N TRP A 88 3.46 33.83 42.35
CA TRP A 88 2.34 32.89 42.21
C TRP A 88 1.04 33.62 41.83
N ILE A 89 0.73 34.74 42.49
CA ILE A 89 -0.46 35.53 42.17
C ILE A 89 -0.37 36.15 40.78
N THR A 90 0.75 36.80 40.46
CA THR A 90 0.91 37.54 39.19
C THR A 90 0.98 36.62 37.98
N VAL A 91 1.75 35.53 38.04
CA VAL A 91 1.84 34.53 36.96
C VAL A 91 0.50 33.81 36.77
N GLY A 92 -0.24 33.56 37.86
CA GLY A 92 -1.57 32.94 37.81
C GLY A 92 -2.59 33.82 37.10
N LEU A 93 -2.65 35.10 37.47
CA LEU A 93 -3.51 36.09 36.82
C LEU A 93 -3.18 36.24 35.34
N LEU A 94 -1.90 36.32 34.97
CA LEU A 94 -1.49 36.40 33.57
C LEU A 94 -1.91 35.14 32.79
N CYS A 95 -1.63 33.95 33.33
CA CYS A 95 -1.98 32.68 32.67
C CYS A 95 -3.50 32.48 32.54
N SER A 96 -4.31 33.11 33.40
CA SER A 96 -5.77 32.97 33.37
C SER A 96 -6.40 33.47 32.06
N ALA A 97 -5.71 34.36 31.32
CA ALA A 97 -6.16 34.83 30.02
C ALA A 97 -6.23 33.72 28.95
N ILE A 98 -5.64 32.53 29.18
CA ILE A 98 -5.81 31.37 28.30
C ILE A 98 -7.15 30.65 28.47
N ILE A 99 -7.82 30.81 29.63
CA ILE A 99 -9.09 30.15 29.95
C ILE A 99 -10.21 30.55 28.97
N PRO A 100 -10.40 31.82 28.60
CA PRO A 100 -11.40 32.21 27.59
C PRO A 100 -11.00 31.84 26.15
N MET A 101 -9.73 31.54 25.86
CA MET A 101 -9.28 31.14 24.51
C MET A 101 -9.86 29.79 24.08
N TYR A 102 -10.20 28.94 25.03
CA TYR A 102 -10.73 27.62 24.77
C TYR A 102 -12.15 27.46 25.31
N SER A 103 -13.01 26.83 24.51
CA SER A 103 -14.39 26.50 24.84
C SER A 103 -14.62 24.99 24.79
N VAL A 104 -15.54 24.51 25.63
CA VAL A 104 -16.07 23.15 25.53
C VAL A 104 -17.34 23.24 24.71
N THR A 105 -17.29 22.73 23.48
CA THR A 105 -18.40 22.79 22.52
C THR A 105 -19.06 21.42 22.40
N LYS A 106 -20.39 21.41 22.41
CA LYS A 106 -21.17 20.19 22.17
C LYS A 106 -21.26 19.99 20.66
N TYR A 107 -20.69 18.90 20.15
CA TYR A 107 -20.65 18.61 18.71
C TYR A 107 -21.82 17.71 18.27
N ASN A 108 -22.23 16.78 19.14
CA ASN A 108 -23.35 15.85 18.95
C ASN A 108 -24.11 15.66 20.29
N PRO A 109 -25.30 15.00 20.31
CA PRO A 109 -26.09 14.79 21.54
C PRO A 109 -25.29 14.20 22.72
N GLU A 110 -24.24 13.42 22.43
CA GLU A 110 -23.42 12.71 23.43
C GLU A 110 -21.91 13.04 23.38
N GLU A 111 -21.44 13.94 22.50
CA GLU A 111 -20.00 14.26 22.35
C GLU A 111 -19.66 15.74 22.56
N TYR A 112 -18.62 15.99 23.35
CA TYR A 112 -18.07 17.30 23.66
C TYR A 112 -16.61 17.43 23.20
N SER A 113 -16.28 18.54 22.55
CA SER A 113 -14.91 18.84 22.11
C SER A 113 -14.34 20.05 22.84
N PHE A 114 -13.04 19.96 23.16
CA PHE A 114 -12.22 21.09 23.57
C PHE A 114 -11.72 21.81 22.31
N THR A 115 -12.21 23.02 22.05
CA THR A 115 -11.92 23.81 20.84
C THR A 115 -11.52 25.23 21.18
N ILE A 116 -10.96 25.97 20.23
CA ILE A 116 -10.75 27.42 20.38
C ILE A 116 -12.14 28.09 20.40
N SER A 117 -12.33 29.07 21.28
CA SER A 117 -13.58 29.84 21.37
C SER A 117 -13.83 30.62 20.09
N ASN A 118 -15.09 30.68 19.64
CA ASN A 118 -15.48 31.33 18.38
C ASN A 118 -15.06 32.81 18.33
N SER A 119 -15.11 33.51 19.47
CA SER A 119 -14.66 34.90 19.60
C SER A 119 -13.17 35.12 19.25
N TYR A 120 -12.35 34.08 19.31
CA TYR A 120 -10.92 34.11 18.93
C TYR A 120 -10.68 33.62 17.49
N LEU A 121 -11.74 33.20 16.79
CA LEU A 121 -11.71 32.75 15.40
C LEU A 121 -12.31 33.78 14.44
N GLU A 122 -13.09 34.74 14.96
CA GLU A 122 -13.79 35.78 14.19
C GLU A 122 -12.86 36.80 13.52
N ASP A 123 -11.63 36.98 14.01
CA ASP A 123 -10.67 38.00 13.56
C ASP A 123 -9.45 37.42 12.79
N GLU A 124 -9.65 36.35 12.02
CA GLU A 124 -8.56 35.58 11.37
C GLU A 124 -7.52 35.01 12.36
N CYS A 125 -7.93 34.82 13.63
CA CYS A 125 -7.09 34.37 14.75
C CYS A 125 -5.99 35.37 15.14
N ILE A 126 -6.12 36.65 14.81
CA ILE A 126 -5.12 37.68 15.15
C ILE A 126 -4.99 37.83 16.67
N THR A 127 -6.11 37.91 17.39
CA THR A 127 -6.14 37.99 18.86
C THR A 127 -5.60 36.70 19.48
N PHE A 128 -5.90 35.54 18.88
CA PHE A 128 -5.35 34.26 19.31
C PHE A 128 -3.81 34.20 19.17
N ARG A 129 -3.27 34.60 18.01
CA ARG A 129 -1.82 34.64 17.74
C ARG A 129 -1.11 35.65 18.62
N SER A 130 -1.67 36.86 18.76
CA SER A 130 -1.08 37.92 19.58
C SER A 130 -1.02 37.54 21.06
N THR A 131 -2.06 36.86 21.56
CA THR A 131 -2.09 36.36 22.94
C THR A 131 -1.08 35.22 23.15
N LEU A 132 -0.93 34.29 22.20
CA LEU A 132 0.12 33.24 22.28
C LEU A 132 1.54 33.82 22.21
N LEU A 133 1.77 34.82 21.35
CA LEU A 133 3.04 35.53 21.25
C LEU A 133 3.37 36.26 22.56
N PHE A 134 2.41 36.97 23.13
CA PHE A 134 2.53 37.63 24.42
C PHE A 134 2.91 36.64 25.53
N PHE A 135 2.25 35.47 25.58
CA PHE A 135 2.59 34.42 26.54
C PHE A 135 3.99 33.85 26.34
N GLY A 136 4.40 33.57 25.10
CA GLY A 136 5.75 33.09 24.78
C GLY A 136 6.83 34.08 25.22
N ILE A 137 6.59 35.38 25.02
CA ILE A 137 7.51 36.44 25.42
C ILE A 137 7.60 36.52 26.95
N ILE A 138 6.48 36.61 27.66
CA ILE A 138 6.48 36.83 29.11
C ILE A 138 6.86 35.58 29.91
N SER A 139 6.44 34.40 29.45
CA SER A 139 6.61 33.15 30.23
C SER A 139 7.94 32.44 29.99
N VAL A 140 8.63 32.77 28.90
CA VAL A 140 9.85 32.08 28.48
C VAL A 140 10.95 33.08 28.12
N PHE A 141 10.71 33.99 27.17
CA PHE A 141 11.75 34.90 26.67
C PHE A 141 12.29 35.85 27.76
N VAL A 142 11.38 36.59 28.42
CA VAL A 142 11.75 37.55 29.48
C VAL A 142 12.47 36.85 30.64
N PRO A 143 11.97 35.70 31.18
CA PRO A 143 12.70 34.93 32.18
C PRO A 143 14.09 34.50 31.73
N CYS A 144 14.25 34.01 30.49
CA CYS A 144 15.54 33.59 29.96
C CYS A 144 16.54 34.76 29.88
N ILE A 145 16.11 35.93 29.41
CA ILE A 145 16.95 37.14 29.32
C ILE A 145 17.30 37.68 30.70
N LEU A 146 16.32 37.79 31.62
CA LEU A 146 16.57 38.23 32.99
C LEU A 146 17.53 37.28 33.71
N ASN A 147 17.36 35.97 33.55
CA ASN A 147 18.26 35.00 34.13
C ASN A 147 19.67 35.16 33.55
N PHE A 148 19.81 35.35 32.23
CA PHE A 148 21.09 35.62 31.59
C PHE A 148 21.77 36.88 32.16
N ILE A 149 21.03 38.00 32.29
CA ILE A 149 21.52 39.26 32.86
C ILE A 149 21.95 39.07 34.31
N PHE A 150 21.12 38.46 35.15
CA PHE A 150 21.45 38.22 36.57
C PHE A 150 22.65 37.29 36.72
N PHE A 151 22.79 36.26 35.90
CA PHE A 151 23.98 35.41 35.90
C PHE A 151 25.24 36.17 35.47
N LEU A 152 25.17 37.06 34.47
CA LEU A 152 26.29 37.93 34.11
C LEU A 152 26.68 38.88 35.25
N MET A 153 25.70 39.47 35.94
CA MET A 153 25.94 40.32 37.10
C MET A 153 26.61 39.54 38.25
N ILE A 154 26.14 38.33 38.54
CA ILE A 154 26.77 37.45 39.54
C ILE A 154 28.24 37.19 39.16
N ILE A 155 28.50 36.83 37.90
CA ILE A 155 29.87 36.56 37.41
C ILE A 155 30.74 37.80 37.53
N TYR A 156 30.26 38.96 37.08
CA TYR A 156 31.00 40.22 37.14
C TYR A 156 31.36 40.60 38.58
N LYS A 157 30.40 40.48 39.52
CA LYS A 157 30.66 40.77 40.93
C LYS A 157 31.59 39.76 41.58
N LEU A 158 31.44 38.47 41.29
CA LEU A 158 32.34 37.44 41.79
C LEU A 158 33.77 37.69 41.29
N LYS A 159 33.95 38.11 40.04
CA LYS A 159 35.26 38.50 39.48
C LYS A 159 35.82 39.76 40.14
N SER A 160 34.99 40.78 40.37
CA SER A 160 35.38 42.01 41.09
C SER A 160 35.74 41.73 42.57
N LEU A 161 35.00 40.84 43.24
CA LEU A 161 35.30 40.39 44.61
C LEU A 161 36.57 39.54 44.66
N GLU A 162 36.84 38.72 43.64
CA GLU A 162 38.11 38.01 43.47
C GLU A 162 39.28 38.96 43.24
N GLU A 163 39.12 39.99 42.42
CA GLU A 163 40.16 41.01 42.18
C GLU A 163 40.44 41.84 43.43
N SER A 164 39.39 42.22 44.19
CA SER A 164 39.55 42.87 45.50
C SER A 164 40.19 41.93 46.53
N ARG A 165 39.79 40.65 46.61
CA ARG A 165 40.44 39.64 47.47
C ARG A 165 41.89 39.41 47.08
N ARG A 166 42.25 39.40 45.79
CA ARG A 166 43.63 39.31 45.32
C ARG A 166 44.47 40.53 45.70
N LYS A 167 43.86 41.72 45.77
CA LYS A 167 44.52 42.95 46.25
C LYS A 167 44.71 42.95 47.78
N THR A 168 43.79 42.36 48.55
CA THR A 168 43.89 42.29 50.03
C THR A 168 44.69 41.08 50.54
N MET A 169 44.68 39.94 49.83
CA MET A 169 45.46 38.74 50.15
C MET A 169 46.69 38.63 49.23
N ARG A 170 47.75 39.38 49.54
CA ARG A 170 49.10 38.96 49.13
C ARG A 170 49.54 37.84 50.07
N SER A 171 49.33 36.59 49.65
CA SER A 171 49.89 35.33 50.18
C SER A 171 48.83 34.26 50.48
N THR A 172 48.25 33.63 49.43
CA THR A 172 47.99 32.17 49.43
C THR A 172 47.75 31.66 48.01
N LYS A 173 48.19 30.43 47.72
CA LYS A 173 48.29 29.77 46.41
C LYS A 173 47.07 29.94 45.49
N SER A 174 47.35 30.36 44.26
CA SER A 174 46.44 30.72 43.16
C SER A 174 45.67 29.57 42.49
N SER A 175 45.81 28.30 42.88
CA SER A 175 45.33 27.17 42.05
C SER A 175 43.86 26.78 42.28
N ASN A 176 43.29 26.97 43.47
CA ASN A 176 41.92 26.49 43.78
C ASN A 176 40.80 27.47 43.43
N ILE A 177 41.13 28.74 43.14
CA ILE A 177 40.13 29.78 42.80
C ILE A 177 39.81 29.76 41.28
N ASP A 178 40.75 29.31 40.45
CA ASP A 178 40.60 29.31 38.99
C ASP A 178 39.64 28.22 38.48
N ASN A 179 39.47 27.12 39.23
CA ASN A 179 38.60 26.00 38.86
C ASN A 179 37.10 26.30 39.00
N SER A 180 36.70 27.04 40.03
CA SER A 180 35.31 27.45 40.26
C SER A 180 34.85 28.53 39.25
N SER A 181 35.75 29.42 38.81
CA SER A 181 35.50 30.39 37.74
C SER A 181 35.33 29.72 36.36
N ARG A 182 36.13 28.68 36.06
CA ARG A 182 35.97 27.85 34.84
C ARG A 182 34.66 27.07 34.84
N MET A 183 34.25 26.52 35.99
CA MET A 183 32.98 25.80 36.14
C MET A 183 31.77 26.71 35.86
N LEU A 184 31.78 27.93 36.39
CA LEU A 184 30.68 28.89 36.21
C LEU A 184 30.56 29.37 34.75
N LYS A 185 31.70 29.57 34.07
CA LYS A 185 31.75 29.85 32.62
C LYS A 185 31.26 28.68 31.77
N ALA A 186 31.59 27.44 32.14
CA ALA A 186 31.14 26.24 31.44
C ALA A 186 29.61 26.04 31.57
N ILE A 187 29.05 26.26 32.76
CA ILE A 187 27.60 26.24 32.98
C ILE A 187 26.90 27.33 32.15
N LEU A 188 27.49 28.52 32.03
CA LEU A 188 26.95 29.62 31.22
C LEU A 188 26.93 29.29 29.72
N ILE A 189 28.04 28.77 29.18
CA ILE A 189 28.14 28.35 27.78
C ILE A 189 27.12 27.24 27.48
N MET A 190 26.99 26.27 28.38
CA MET A 190 26.01 25.19 28.25
C MET A 190 24.56 25.70 28.33
N PHE A 191 24.28 26.63 29.25
CA PHE A 191 22.94 27.25 29.36
C PHE A 191 22.58 28.03 28.09
N LEU A 192 23.52 28.77 27.51
CA LEU A 192 23.35 29.47 26.22
C LEU A 192 23.11 28.47 25.08
N ILE A 193 23.92 27.42 24.97
CA ILE A 193 23.81 26.41 23.90
C ILE A 193 22.49 25.63 23.97
N VAL A 194 21.97 25.33 25.16
CA VAL A 194 20.73 24.55 25.32
C VAL A 194 19.48 25.43 25.20
N ASN A 195 19.47 26.63 25.80
CA ASN A 195 18.26 27.43 25.88
C ASN A 195 18.08 28.42 24.72
N MET A 196 19.16 28.94 24.10
CA MET A 196 19.01 29.83 22.93
C MET A 196 18.28 29.18 21.75
N PRO A 197 18.58 27.91 21.37
CA PRO A 197 17.83 27.24 20.31
C PRO A 197 16.35 27.05 20.67
N GLN A 198 16.04 26.70 21.92
CA GLN A 198 14.64 26.57 22.37
C GLN A 198 13.88 27.89 22.30
N VAL A 199 14.51 29.00 22.70
CA VAL A 199 13.92 30.34 22.62
C VAL A 199 13.72 30.78 21.17
N MET A 200 14.70 30.52 20.28
CA MET A 200 14.58 30.83 18.86
C MET A 200 13.48 29.99 18.20
N ILE A 201 13.43 28.68 18.46
CA ILE A 201 12.37 27.79 17.97
C ILE A 201 10.99 28.27 18.43
N LEU A 202 10.84 28.75 19.66
CA LEU A 202 9.56 29.26 20.17
C LEU A 202 9.13 30.57 19.47
N VAL A 203 10.07 31.48 19.20
CA VAL A 203 9.83 32.72 18.44
C VAL A 203 9.47 32.40 16.99
N PHE A 204 10.20 31.49 16.34
CA PHE A 204 9.87 31.04 14.98
C PHE A 204 8.54 30.28 14.91
N HIS A 205 8.22 29.46 15.92
CA HIS A 205 6.96 28.73 16.01
C HIS A 205 5.76 29.67 16.19
N SER A 206 5.91 30.72 17.00
CA SER A 206 4.84 31.69 17.26
C SER A 206 4.59 32.67 16.10
N ILE A 207 5.62 32.98 15.30
CA ILE A 207 5.51 33.87 14.13
C ILE A 207 5.02 33.12 12.88
N TYR A 208 5.47 31.87 12.65
CA TYR A 208 5.31 31.15 11.37
C TYR A 208 4.55 29.82 11.49
N MET A 209 3.54 29.74 12.37
CA MET A 209 2.79 28.51 12.76
C MET A 209 2.53 27.46 11.64
N LEU A 210 2.32 27.86 10.37
CA LEU A 210 2.11 26.94 9.25
C LEU A 210 3.38 26.67 8.41
N ASP A 211 4.19 27.69 8.11
CA ASP A 211 5.40 27.59 7.26
C ASP A 211 6.55 26.87 7.97
N TYR A 212 6.61 26.95 9.30
CA TYR A 212 7.58 26.23 10.13
C TYR A 212 7.49 24.71 9.90
N TYR A 213 6.28 24.15 9.76
CA TYR A 213 6.09 22.71 9.59
C TYR A 213 6.58 22.20 8.22
N LEU A 214 6.43 23.01 7.18
CA LEU A 214 6.88 22.68 5.82
C LEU A 214 8.41 22.77 5.70
N PHE A 215 9.01 23.83 6.28
CA PHE A 215 10.47 24.01 6.30
C PHE A 215 11.19 22.98 7.21
N TYR A 216 10.63 22.70 8.39
CA TYR A 216 11.22 21.78 9.37
C TYR A 216 11.24 20.32 8.88
N SER A 217 10.25 19.88 8.10
CA SER A 217 10.16 18.48 7.64
C SER A 217 11.36 18.03 6.79
N GLY A 218 11.98 18.94 6.03
CA GLY A 218 13.14 18.64 5.18
C GLY A 218 14.46 18.56 5.93
N PHE A 219 14.58 19.25 7.07
CA PHE A 219 15.81 19.31 7.86
C PHE A 219 15.74 18.53 9.18
N HIS A 220 14.56 18.02 9.55
CA HIS A 220 14.29 17.35 10.83
C HIS A 220 15.29 16.24 11.18
N VAL A 221 15.65 15.41 10.20
CA VAL A 221 16.59 14.30 10.39
C VAL A 221 17.99 14.82 10.75
N TYR A 222 18.46 15.89 10.11
CA TYR A 222 19.75 16.49 10.41
C TYR A 222 19.79 17.16 11.79
N PHE A 223 18.69 17.81 12.19
CA PHE A 223 18.55 18.35 13.54
C PHE A 223 18.55 17.25 14.61
N LEU A 224 17.81 16.16 14.39
CA LEU A 224 17.81 15.02 15.31
C LEU A 224 19.22 14.42 15.46
N ILE A 225 19.91 14.17 14.35
CA ILE A 225 21.29 13.66 14.38
C ILE A 225 22.22 14.64 15.12
N PHE A 226 22.11 15.93 14.83
CA PHE A 226 22.90 16.97 15.49
C PHE A 226 22.66 16.99 17.01
N PHE A 227 21.40 16.96 17.46
CA PHE A 227 21.06 16.94 18.88
C PHE A 227 21.46 15.64 19.58
N THR A 228 21.40 14.48 18.90
CA THR A 228 21.90 13.22 19.45
C THR A 228 23.41 13.23 19.64
N VAL A 229 24.16 13.77 18.68
CA VAL A 229 25.62 13.95 18.79
C VAL A 229 25.96 14.95 19.90
N LEU A 230 25.23 16.07 19.97
CA LEU A 230 25.39 17.07 21.03
C LEU A 230 25.11 16.47 22.41
N ASP A 231 24.06 15.67 22.56
CA ASP A 231 23.70 15.00 23.82
C ASP A 231 24.77 14.02 24.30
N PHE A 232 25.42 13.29 23.38
CA PHE A 232 26.56 12.45 23.73
C PHE A 232 27.73 13.26 24.31
N PHE A 233 28.09 14.37 23.66
CA PHE A 233 29.21 15.20 24.11
C PHE A 233 28.90 15.96 25.41
N THR A 234 27.67 16.46 25.60
CA THR A 234 27.26 17.13 26.84
C THR A 234 27.26 16.17 28.02
N ASN A 235 26.70 14.96 27.86
CA ASN A 235 26.68 13.95 28.92
C ASN A 235 28.10 13.45 29.24
N THR A 236 28.95 13.24 28.24
CA THR A 236 30.38 12.90 28.45
C THR A 236 31.11 13.99 29.23
N PHE A 237 30.86 15.26 28.90
CA PHE A 237 31.43 16.40 29.62
C PHE A 237 30.94 16.48 31.08
N PHE A 238 29.64 16.24 31.33
CA PHE A 238 29.10 16.16 32.69
C PHE A 238 29.79 15.08 33.52
N ILE A 239 30.03 13.90 32.95
CA ILE A 239 30.76 12.82 33.63
C ILE A 239 32.17 13.30 34.01
N ILE A 240 32.91 13.91 33.10
CA ILE A 240 34.29 14.38 33.34
C ILE A 240 34.33 15.46 34.44
N VAL A 241 33.44 16.45 34.36
CA VAL A 241 33.42 17.58 35.32
C VAL A 241 32.98 17.13 36.70
N LEU A 242 31.89 16.35 36.80
CA LEU A 242 31.33 15.95 38.09
C LEU A 242 32.15 14.84 38.78
N SER A 243 32.98 14.11 38.05
CA SER A 243 33.88 13.08 38.60
C SER A 243 35.09 13.62 39.35
N GLN A 244 35.31 14.94 39.34
CA GLN A 244 36.39 15.59 40.08
C GLN A 244 36.29 15.29 41.59
N LYS A 245 37.45 15.15 42.25
CA LYS A 245 37.58 14.68 43.65
C LYS A 245 36.76 15.48 44.65
N GLU A 246 36.54 16.76 44.37
CA GLU A 246 35.78 17.71 45.22
C GLU A 246 34.26 17.58 45.04
N LEU A 247 33.79 17.16 43.86
CA LEU A 247 32.37 17.15 43.48
C LEU A 247 31.73 15.75 43.62
N ARG A 248 32.51 14.67 43.51
CA ARG A 248 32.02 13.28 43.54
C ARG A 248 31.51 12.78 44.90
N ASN A 249 31.72 13.55 45.97
CA ASN A 249 31.29 13.21 47.32
C ASN A 249 29.81 13.56 47.60
N SER A 250 29.20 14.36 46.72
CA SER A 250 27.76 14.68 46.75
C SER A 250 26.94 13.58 46.08
N GLY A 251 25.92 13.07 46.78
CA GLY A 251 24.98 12.09 46.23
C GLY A 251 24.23 12.59 44.99
N ILE A 252 23.92 13.90 44.95
CA ILE A 252 23.24 14.52 43.80
C ILE A 252 24.14 14.49 42.55
N ASN A 253 25.43 14.79 42.72
CA ASN A 253 26.38 14.77 41.60
C ASN A 253 26.60 13.33 41.13
N LEU A 254 26.60 12.36 42.05
CA LEU A 254 26.66 10.95 41.68
C LEU A 254 25.44 10.51 40.85
N ALA A 255 24.22 10.89 41.24
CA ALA A 255 23.00 10.60 40.46
C ALA A 255 23.06 11.22 39.05
N MET A 256 23.54 12.46 38.95
CA MET A 256 23.74 13.12 37.64
C MET A 256 24.78 12.39 36.76
N ILE A 257 25.86 11.88 37.35
CA ILE A 257 26.85 11.07 36.63
C ILE A 257 26.21 9.77 36.11
N MET A 258 25.39 9.10 36.93
CA MET A 258 24.71 7.86 36.53
C MET A 258 23.70 8.09 35.39
N ILE A 259 22.93 9.19 35.42
CA ILE A 259 22.02 9.60 34.34
C ILE A 259 22.78 9.88 33.05
N ALA A 260 23.85 10.69 33.13
CA ALA A 260 24.67 11.02 31.99
C ALA A 260 25.33 9.78 31.37
N PHE A 261 25.72 8.80 32.20
CA PHE A 261 26.24 7.52 31.75
C PHE A 261 25.19 6.69 30.98
N CYS A 262 23.94 6.63 31.47
CA CYS A 262 22.86 5.92 30.80
C CYS A 262 22.57 6.51 29.41
N ASN A 263 22.46 7.85 29.34
CA ASN A 263 22.17 8.55 28.09
C ASN A 263 23.31 8.37 27.07
N SER A 264 24.56 8.49 27.52
CA SER A 264 25.73 8.28 26.66
C SER A 264 25.81 6.85 26.13
N SER A 265 25.53 5.86 26.98
CA SER A 265 25.54 4.44 26.61
C SER A 265 24.45 4.09 25.60
N ASN A 266 23.25 4.69 25.72
CA ASN A 266 22.16 4.48 24.77
C ASN A 266 22.52 4.98 23.35
N VAL A 267 23.21 6.12 23.25
CA VAL A 267 23.71 6.63 21.96
C VAL A 267 24.76 5.71 21.34
N ILE A 268 25.66 5.14 22.15
CA ILE A 268 26.69 4.21 21.68
C ILE A 268 26.07 2.93 21.11
N VAL A 269 25.08 2.34 21.79
CA VAL A 269 24.40 1.13 21.33
C VAL A 269 23.76 1.33 19.95
N LYS A 270 23.06 2.46 19.76
CA LYS A 270 22.45 2.80 18.47
C LYS A 270 23.47 3.04 17.35
N LEU A 271 24.63 3.61 17.69
CA LEU A 271 25.70 3.82 16.72
C LEU A 271 26.32 2.49 16.27
N ILE A 272 26.49 1.54 17.19
CA ILE A 272 26.99 0.19 16.86
C ILE A 272 26.01 -0.54 15.94
N ASN A 273 24.70 -0.46 16.19
CA ASN A 273 23.70 -1.04 15.30
C ASN A 273 23.74 -0.42 13.89
N ALA A 274 23.87 0.90 13.79
CA ALA A 274 24.04 1.59 12.52
C ALA A 274 25.33 1.19 11.76
N ILE A 275 26.36 0.73 12.48
CA ILE A 275 27.58 0.17 11.88
C ILE A 275 27.33 -1.25 11.36
N PHE A 276 26.64 -2.11 12.12
CA PHE A 276 26.25 -3.45 11.66
C PHE A 276 25.43 -3.40 10.36
N GLU A 277 24.43 -2.51 10.28
CA GLU A 277 23.63 -2.30 9.07
C GLU A 277 24.46 -1.88 7.84
N ARG A 278 25.64 -1.28 8.04
CA ARG A 278 26.50 -0.76 6.98
C ARG A 278 27.61 -1.73 6.56
N VAL A 279 28.04 -2.62 7.44
CA VAL A 279 29.17 -3.55 7.22
C VAL A 279 28.73 -4.86 6.60
N ASP A 280 27.63 -5.47 7.06
CA ASP A 280 27.23 -6.83 6.64
C ASP A 280 26.16 -6.86 5.52
N GLY A 281 25.70 -5.68 5.07
CA GLY A 281 24.67 -5.59 4.04
C GLY A 281 23.37 -6.30 4.46
N TYR A 282 22.79 -7.13 3.57
CA TYR A 282 21.50 -7.81 3.78
C TYR A 282 21.60 -9.20 4.44
N GLU A 283 22.79 -9.66 4.86
CA GLU A 283 22.97 -10.98 5.47
C GLU A 283 23.11 -10.91 7.00
N LYS A 284 22.00 -11.10 7.71
CA LYS A 284 22.00 -11.12 9.18
C LYS A 284 22.64 -12.38 9.75
N THR A 285 23.82 -12.21 10.36
CA THR A 285 24.51 -13.29 11.09
C THR A 285 23.78 -13.62 12.41
N TYR A 286 24.03 -14.81 12.98
CA TYR A 286 23.53 -15.14 14.32
C TYR A 286 23.95 -14.10 15.36
N VAL A 287 25.20 -13.62 15.25
CA VAL A 287 25.78 -12.62 16.14
C VAL A 287 24.99 -11.30 16.05
N GLU A 288 24.66 -10.85 14.84
CA GLU A 288 23.89 -9.63 14.63
C GLU A 288 22.43 -9.77 15.13
N ALA A 289 21.80 -10.93 14.92
CA ALA A 289 20.44 -11.19 15.41
C ALA A 289 20.38 -11.24 16.95
N VAL A 290 21.41 -11.82 17.58
CA VAL A 290 21.57 -11.80 19.04
C VAL A 290 21.89 -10.40 19.55
N TYR A 291 22.73 -9.64 18.84
CA TYR A 291 23.03 -8.24 19.18
C TYR A 291 21.77 -7.39 19.15
N ASN A 292 20.98 -7.45 18.08
CA ASN A 292 19.69 -6.74 17.96
C ASN A 292 18.72 -7.10 19.10
N ARG A 293 18.71 -8.36 19.54
CA ARG A 293 17.90 -8.79 20.70
C ARG A 293 18.39 -8.16 22.00
N ILE A 294 19.71 -8.09 22.21
CA ILE A 294 20.33 -7.48 23.39
C ILE A 294 20.13 -5.97 23.37
N GLU A 295 20.33 -5.32 22.23
CA GLU A 295 20.12 -3.89 22.04
C GLU A 295 18.70 -3.46 22.44
N ASN A 296 17.68 -4.16 21.98
CA ASN A 296 16.28 -3.83 22.34
C ASN A 296 16.04 -3.87 23.85
N TYR A 297 16.67 -4.82 24.56
CA TYR A 297 16.64 -4.85 26.02
C TYR A 297 17.41 -3.68 26.64
N VAL A 298 18.65 -3.46 26.18
CA VAL A 298 19.55 -2.42 26.71
C VAL A 298 18.98 -1.02 26.49
N GLU A 299 18.38 -0.74 25.35
CA GLU A 299 17.74 0.56 25.06
C GLU A 299 16.59 0.83 26.04
N VAL A 300 15.69 -0.13 26.21
CA VAL A 300 14.55 0.00 27.14
C VAL A 300 15.06 0.14 28.58
N TYR A 301 16.05 -0.66 28.96
CA TYR A 301 16.64 -0.64 30.29
C TYR A 301 17.29 0.71 30.61
N LEU A 302 18.20 1.18 29.74
CA LEU A 302 18.95 2.42 29.92
C LEU A 302 18.05 3.65 29.92
N THR A 303 17.01 3.66 29.08
CA THR A 303 16.04 4.75 29.03
C THR A 303 15.23 4.80 30.32
N ALA A 304 14.68 3.66 30.75
CA ALA A 304 13.87 3.60 31.96
C ALA A 304 14.69 3.94 33.22
N ILE A 305 15.90 3.39 33.38
CA ILE A 305 16.71 3.66 34.57
C ILE A 305 17.14 5.13 34.64
N SER A 306 17.42 5.77 33.51
CA SER A 306 17.73 7.21 33.45
C SER A 306 16.59 8.04 34.06
N ASP A 307 15.34 7.74 33.69
CA ASP A 307 14.16 8.41 34.23
C ASP A 307 13.97 8.13 35.73
N PHE A 308 14.14 6.88 36.17
CA PHE A 308 14.04 6.52 37.59
C PHE A 308 15.13 7.18 38.45
N LEU A 309 16.34 7.36 37.93
CA LEU A 309 17.43 8.06 38.61
C LEU A 309 17.14 9.57 38.72
N VAL A 310 16.43 10.17 37.76
CA VAL A 310 15.95 11.56 37.87
C VAL A 310 14.94 11.68 39.01
N VAL A 311 14.02 10.71 39.13
CA VAL A 311 13.06 10.64 40.24
C VAL A 311 13.77 10.44 41.58
N GLU A 312 14.77 9.56 41.64
CA GLU A 312 15.61 9.38 42.83
C GLU A 312 16.27 10.69 43.25
N MET A 313 16.88 11.40 42.31
CA MET A 313 17.54 12.67 42.59
C MET A 313 16.56 13.69 43.16
N ALA A 314 15.34 13.76 42.61
CA ALA A 314 14.28 14.61 43.14
C ALA A 314 13.85 14.17 44.55
N PHE A 315 13.69 12.87 44.77
CA PHE A 315 13.33 12.29 46.05
C PHE A 315 14.37 12.57 47.14
N CYS A 316 15.65 12.30 46.87
CA CYS A 316 16.76 12.58 47.79
C CYS A 316 16.82 14.08 48.14
N ARG A 317 16.57 14.97 47.17
CA ARG A 317 16.49 16.42 47.41
C ARG A 317 15.32 16.79 48.33
N VAL A 318 14.15 16.17 48.15
CA VAL A 318 12.99 16.39 49.02
C VAL A 318 13.29 15.87 50.42
N MET A 319 13.79 14.65 50.56
CA MET A 319 14.08 14.06 51.88
C MET A 319 15.16 14.85 52.64
N ALA A 320 16.19 15.35 51.96
CA ALA A 320 17.19 16.23 52.56
C ALA A 320 16.61 17.57 53.05
N LEU A 321 15.47 18.03 52.54
CA LEU A 321 14.82 19.27 52.98
C LEU A 321 13.90 19.06 54.20
N TYR A 322 13.33 17.87 54.33
CA TYR A 322 12.30 17.58 55.35
C TYR A 322 12.80 16.76 56.54
N THR A 323 14.00 16.19 56.47
CA THR A 323 14.57 15.38 57.57
C THR A 323 15.67 16.12 58.33
N ARG A 324 15.81 15.83 59.64
CA ARG A 324 16.89 16.39 60.48
C ARG A 324 18.29 15.94 60.03
N ASP A 325 18.39 14.78 59.39
CA ASP A 325 19.64 14.17 58.90
C ASP A 325 20.00 14.60 57.46
N CYS A 326 19.94 15.91 57.18
CA CYS A 326 20.15 16.49 55.84
C CYS A 326 21.47 16.04 55.17
N ASP A 327 22.55 15.91 55.93
CA ASP A 327 23.88 15.52 55.41
C ASP A 327 23.93 14.05 54.97
N LYS A 328 23.12 13.17 55.57
CA LYS A 328 23.05 11.75 55.16
C LYS A 328 22.36 11.60 53.80
N TRP A 329 21.25 12.30 53.58
CA TRP A 329 20.47 12.28 52.33
C TRP A 329 21.17 13.00 51.17
N ARG A 330 22.05 13.97 51.47
CA ARG A 330 22.95 14.59 50.49
C ARG A 330 24.23 13.79 50.27
N GLY A 331 24.53 12.84 51.14
CA GLY A 331 25.72 12.01 51.09
C GLY A 331 25.62 10.90 50.05
N ARG A 332 26.77 10.53 49.49
CA ARG A 332 26.89 9.52 48.43
C ARG A 332 26.29 8.14 48.77
N LYS A 333 26.31 7.75 50.06
CA LYS A 333 25.91 6.41 50.50
C LYS A 333 24.43 6.11 50.25
N TYR A 334 23.53 7.04 50.57
CA TYR A 334 22.08 6.82 50.41
C TYR A 334 21.68 6.79 48.93
N THR A 335 22.22 7.72 48.13
CA THR A 335 22.04 7.70 46.67
C THR A 335 22.49 6.37 46.09
N LEU A 336 23.69 5.88 46.43
CA LEU A 336 24.16 4.58 45.95
C LEU A 336 23.21 3.43 46.28
N VAL A 337 22.68 3.38 47.50
CA VAL A 337 21.75 2.32 47.92
C VAL A 337 20.45 2.38 47.13
N ILE A 338 19.84 3.57 47.02
CA ILE A 338 18.56 3.71 46.29
C ILE A 338 18.76 3.45 44.80
N SER A 339 19.82 4.00 44.20
CA SER A 339 20.18 3.70 42.81
C SER A 339 20.34 2.20 42.62
N THR A 340 21.06 1.50 43.50
CA THR A 340 21.28 0.04 43.37
C THR A 340 19.95 -0.73 43.34
N VAL A 341 19.00 -0.36 44.21
CA VAL A 341 17.66 -0.95 44.20
C VAL A 341 16.92 -0.67 42.89
N LEU A 342 17.01 0.56 42.37
CA LEU A 342 16.39 0.94 41.10
C LEU A 342 17.04 0.20 39.91
N TRP A 343 18.36 0.07 39.87
CA TRP A 343 19.08 -0.68 38.84
C TRP A 343 18.61 -2.15 38.80
N ILE A 344 18.43 -2.78 39.97
CA ILE A 344 17.91 -4.15 40.08
C ILE A 344 16.45 -4.24 39.65
N PHE A 345 15.59 -3.36 40.17
CA PHE A 345 14.15 -3.38 39.88
C PHE A 345 13.85 -3.12 38.39
N VAL A 346 14.47 -2.09 37.80
CA VAL A 346 14.31 -1.77 36.38
C VAL A 346 14.92 -2.87 35.51
N GLY A 347 15.98 -3.53 35.98
CA GLY A 347 16.65 -4.62 35.27
C GLY A 347 15.78 -5.87 35.16
N ILE A 348 15.14 -6.25 36.27
CA ILE A 348 14.20 -7.38 36.33
C ILE A 348 12.97 -7.10 35.47
N THR A 349 12.41 -5.90 35.55
CA THR A 349 11.17 -5.55 34.82
C THR A 349 11.37 -5.41 33.32
N SER A 350 12.45 -4.76 32.86
CA SER A 350 12.82 -4.71 31.44
C SER A 350 13.24 -6.08 30.88
N GLY A 351 13.73 -6.99 31.73
CA GLY A 351 14.16 -8.33 31.36
C GLY A 351 13.03 -9.22 30.81
N LEU A 352 11.77 -8.85 31.04
CA LEU A 352 10.59 -9.53 30.49
C LEU A 352 10.48 -9.45 28.96
N ILE A 353 11.23 -8.55 28.30
CA ILE A 353 11.31 -8.44 26.82
C ILE A 353 12.15 -9.57 26.22
N ILE A 354 13.15 -10.08 26.95
CA ILE A 354 14.05 -11.13 26.48
C ILE A 354 13.29 -12.43 26.15
N PRO A 355 12.42 -13.01 27.01
CA PRO A 355 11.68 -14.23 26.67
C PRO A 355 10.59 -14.04 25.59
N MET A 356 10.20 -12.80 25.30
CA MET A 356 9.21 -12.45 24.26
C MET A 356 9.77 -12.58 22.84
N THR A 357 11.08 -12.47 22.69
CA THR A 357 11.79 -12.54 21.41
C THR A 357 12.69 -13.77 21.36
N VAL A 358 12.74 -14.43 20.21
CA VAL A 358 13.61 -15.60 19.97
C VAL A 358 14.37 -15.39 18.67
N VAL A 359 15.65 -15.75 18.68
CA VAL A 359 16.44 -15.83 17.45
C VAL A 359 16.25 -17.22 16.88
N LYS A 360 15.63 -17.31 15.71
CA LYS A 360 15.48 -18.58 14.98
C LYS A 360 16.37 -18.54 13.74
N LYS A 361 17.10 -19.65 13.50
CA LYS A 361 17.66 -19.89 12.16
C LYS A 361 16.47 -20.05 11.23
N SER A 362 16.48 -19.32 10.12
CA SER A 362 15.49 -19.53 9.07
C SER A 362 15.60 -20.98 8.60
N GLU A 363 14.49 -21.71 8.53
CA GLU A 363 14.46 -23.11 8.05
C GLU A 363 14.96 -23.23 6.59
N TYR A 364 15.00 -22.10 5.86
CA TYR A 364 15.22 -22.04 4.42
C TYR A 364 16.45 -21.18 4.03
N SER A 365 17.20 -20.62 5.00
CA SER A 365 18.45 -19.89 4.75
C SER A 365 19.46 -20.00 5.89
N GLU A 366 20.73 -19.69 5.63
CA GLU A 366 21.79 -19.58 6.65
C GLU A 366 21.56 -18.39 7.63
N ARG A 367 20.47 -17.62 7.46
CA ARG A 367 20.19 -16.38 8.19
C ARG A 367 19.50 -16.64 9.52
N TYR A 368 19.70 -15.71 10.44
CA TYR A 368 19.04 -15.70 11.74
C TYR A 368 18.11 -14.50 11.86
N LEU A 369 16.86 -14.74 12.24
CA LEU A 369 15.83 -13.71 12.41
C LEU A 369 15.38 -13.66 13.86
N MET A 370 15.25 -12.44 14.40
CA MET A 370 14.57 -12.20 15.66
C MET A 370 13.06 -12.19 15.41
N THR A 371 12.34 -13.15 15.99
CA THR A 371 10.89 -13.28 15.89
C THR A 371 10.25 -13.36 17.27
N ILE A 372 8.92 -13.30 17.35
CA ILE A 372 8.17 -13.46 18.59
C ILE A 372 8.19 -14.94 18.98
N SER A 373 8.40 -15.22 20.28
CA SER A 373 8.37 -16.59 20.80
C SER A 373 7.00 -17.26 20.57
N ASP A 374 7.00 -18.54 20.15
CA ASP A 374 5.78 -19.27 19.77
C ASP A 374 4.77 -19.35 20.91
N SER A 375 5.23 -19.44 22.17
CA SER A 375 4.37 -19.46 23.36
C SER A 375 3.54 -18.17 23.56
N TYR A 376 4.00 -17.05 22.99
CA TYR A 376 3.28 -15.77 23.01
C TYR A 376 2.29 -15.65 21.84
N ILE A 377 2.54 -16.33 20.72
CA ILE A 377 1.66 -16.39 19.55
C ILE A 377 0.47 -17.32 19.83
N GLU A 378 0.72 -18.47 20.46
CA GLU A 378 -0.31 -19.46 20.84
C GLU A 378 -1.40 -18.89 21.76
N ASN A 379 -1.06 -17.90 22.60
CA ASN A 379 -1.98 -17.23 23.53
C ASN A 379 -2.74 -16.04 22.90
N LYS A 380 -3.11 -16.12 21.61
CA LYS A 380 -3.81 -15.06 20.85
C LYS A 380 -3.10 -13.69 20.91
N CYS A 381 -1.78 -13.68 21.14
CA CYS A 381 -0.99 -12.48 21.38
C CYS A 381 -1.51 -11.59 22.53
N ILE A 382 -2.30 -12.09 23.48
CA ILE A 382 -2.82 -11.28 24.61
C ILE A 382 -1.66 -10.82 25.50
N ILE A 383 -0.77 -11.75 25.88
CA ILE A 383 0.41 -11.44 26.67
C ILE A 383 1.31 -10.48 25.89
N PHE A 384 1.52 -10.73 24.58
CA PHE A 384 2.27 -9.83 23.71
C PHE A 384 1.69 -8.40 23.67
N ARG A 385 0.36 -8.27 23.49
CA ARG A 385 -0.35 -6.99 23.48
C ARG A 385 -0.28 -6.28 24.83
N SER A 386 -0.43 -7.01 25.94
CA SER A 386 -0.31 -6.48 27.30
C SER A 386 1.10 -6.02 27.62
N THR A 387 2.14 -6.77 27.23
CA THR A 387 3.55 -6.38 27.41
C THR A 387 3.89 -5.14 26.57
N VAL A 388 3.42 -5.06 25.31
CA VAL A 388 3.56 -3.84 24.49
C VAL A 388 2.79 -2.65 25.10
N LEU A 389 1.62 -2.89 25.70
CA LEU A 389 0.80 -1.88 26.38
C LEU A 389 1.46 -1.31 27.65
N PHE A 390 2.19 -2.16 28.40
CA PHE A 390 2.90 -1.80 29.64
C PHE A 390 4.26 -1.16 29.40
N PHE A 391 5.02 -1.60 28.38
CA PHE A 391 6.40 -1.16 28.14
C PHE A 391 6.57 -0.19 26.95
N GLY A 392 5.54 0.03 26.12
CA GLY A 392 5.57 1.03 25.05
C GLY A 392 6.54 0.73 23.89
N VAL A 393 6.93 -0.54 23.69
CA VAL A 393 7.91 -0.96 22.66
C VAL A 393 7.22 -1.19 21.31
N GLY A 394 7.65 -0.45 20.28
CA GLY A 394 7.24 -0.70 18.90
C GLY A 394 8.14 -1.76 18.24
N PHE A 395 7.64 -2.98 18.02
CA PHE A 395 8.33 -3.94 17.17
C PHE A 395 8.20 -3.51 15.71
N GLY A 396 9.32 -3.31 15.02
CA GLY A 396 9.38 -3.03 13.59
C GLY A 396 8.93 -4.24 12.76
N VAL A 397 7.62 -4.54 12.72
CA VAL A 397 7.06 -5.48 11.76
C VAL A 397 6.77 -4.74 10.46
N SER A 398 7.84 -4.38 9.73
CA SER A 398 7.80 -3.61 8.48
C SER A 398 7.67 -4.49 7.22
N GLY A 399 6.83 -5.55 7.26
CA GLY A 399 6.69 -6.51 6.15
C GLY A 399 5.54 -6.26 5.16
N GLY A 400 4.57 -5.39 5.50
CA GLY A 400 3.45 -5.00 4.63
C GLY A 400 2.07 -5.02 5.30
N CYS A 401 1.24 -4.02 5.00
CA CYS A 401 -0.07 -3.81 5.66
C CYS A 401 -1.21 -4.71 5.13
N THR A 402 -0.94 -5.58 4.14
CA THR A 402 -1.94 -6.50 3.57
C THR A 402 -1.37 -7.90 3.44
N LEU A 403 -2.22 -8.91 3.60
CA LEU A 403 -1.83 -10.32 3.50
C LEU A 403 -1.09 -10.62 2.19
N ALA A 404 -1.62 -10.15 1.05
CA ALA A 404 -0.98 -10.36 -0.25
C ALA A 404 0.39 -9.67 -0.36
N SER A 405 0.59 -8.51 0.30
CA SER A 405 1.91 -7.86 0.34
C SER A 405 2.90 -8.65 1.18
N TYR A 406 2.45 -9.23 2.29
CA TYR A 406 3.25 -10.09 3.14
C TYR A 406 3.61 -11.41 2.44
N VAL A 407 2.66 -12.04 1.75
CA VAL A 407 2.89 -13.23 0.91
C VAL A 407 3.98 -12.97 -0.14
N MET A 408 3.89 -11.83 -0.85
CA MET A 408 4.90 -11.47 -1.83
C MET A 408 6.25 -11.13 -1.18
N PHE A 409 6.25 -10.53 0.01
CA PHE A 409 7.48 -10.33 0.78
C PHE A 409 8.15 -11.67 1.11
N VAL A 410 7.40 -12.66 1.60
CA VAL A 410 7.92 -14.00 1.89
C VAL A 410 8.44 -14.69 0.62
N LEU A 411 7.62 -14.73 -0.44
CA LEU A 411 8.02 -15.29 -1.75
C LEU A 411 9.33 -14.68 -2.24
N LYS A 412 9.45 -13.35 -2.20
CA LYS A 412 10.64 -12.62 -2.65
C LYS A 412 11.90 -12.97 -1.85
N HIS A 413 11.79 -13.08 -0.53
CA HIS A 413 12.97 -13.17 0.34
C HIS A 413 13.37 -14.61 0.67
N GLU A 414 12.45 -15.57 0.57
CA GLU A 414 12.67 -16.96 0.98
C GLU A 414 12.63 -17.96 -0.17
N TYR A 415 11.83 -17.72 -1.22
CA TYR A 415 11.55 -18.73 -2.25
C TYR A 415 12.09 -18.37 -3.64
N ILE A 416 12.04 -17.09 -4.02
CA ILE A 416 12.49 -16.63 -5.35
C ILE A 416 13.99 -16.33 -5.30
N LYS A 417 14.79 -17.11 -6.03
CA LYS A 417 16.24 -16.89 -6.19
C LYS A 417 16.53 -15.91 -7.33
N GLN A 418 17.73 -15.34 -7.30
CA GLN A 418 18.19 -14.45 -8.38
C GLN A 418 18.19 -15.18 -9.72
N GLY A 419 17.57 -14.58 -10.73
CA GLY A 419 17.43 -15.14 -12.07
C GLY A 419 16.11 -15.89 -12.30
N GLU A 420 15.40 -16.36 -11.28
CA GLU A 420 14.21 -17.21 -11.50
C GLU A 420 13.02 -16.47 -12.14
N VAL A 421 12.84 -15.19 -11.83
CA VAL A 421 11.75 -14.36 -12.37
C VAL A 421 12.32 -13.20 -13.20
N GLY A 422 12.05 -13.22 -14.51
CA GLY A 422 12.44 -12.15 -15.43
C GLY A 422 11.60 -10.88 -15.28
N TYR A 423 12.17 -9.74 -15.64
CA TYR A 423 11.46 -8.46 -15.68
C TYR A 423 10.62 -8.34 -16.97
N VAL A 424 9.31 -8.16 -16.81
CA VAL A 424 8.37 -7.95 -17.93
C VAL A 424 7.77 -6.54 -17.83
N PRO A 425 8.08 -5.61 -18.77
CA PRO A 425 7.54 -4.27 -18.75
C PRO A 425 6.03 -4.26 -19.08
N GLU A 426 5.30 -3.35 -18.44
CA GLU A 426 3.85 -3.22 -18.58
C GLU A 426 3.39 -2.81 -19.98
N GLU A 427 4.18 -1.95 -20.65
CA GLU A 427 3.89 -1.47 -22.00
C GLU A 427 4.47 -2.34 -23.12
N GLY A 428 5.12 -3.47 -22.78
CA GLY A 428 5.85 -4.30 -23.74
C GLY A 428 7.31 -3.88 -23.95
N TYR A 429 8.03 -4.64 -24.77
CA TYR A 429 9.42 -4.33 -25.14
C TYR A 429 9.49 -3.49 -26.42
N GLY A 430 10.38 -2.49 -26.41
CA GLY A 430 10.59 -1.59 -27.53
C GLY A 430 9.74 -0.32 -27.42
N GLY A 431 10.41 0.79 -27.13
CA GLY A 431 9.82 2.13 -27.20
C GLY A 431 9.77 2.65 -28.64
N GLY A 432 8.90 3.63 -28.88
CA GLY A 432 8.82 4.35 -30.16
C GLY A 432 7.68 5.35 -30.17
N ASN A 433 7.84 6.44 -30.93
CA ASN A 433 6.95 7.59 -30.96
C ASN A 433 5.93 7.58 -32.11
N ASN A 434 5.94 6.57 -32.99
CA ASN A 434 4.92 6.47 -34.05
C ASN A 434 3.49 6.51 -33.50
N SER A 435 2.64 7.36 -34.11
CA SER A 435 1.20 7.40 -33.85
C SER A 435 0.46 6.23 -34.50
N VAL A 436 -0.74 5.91 -34.02
CA VAL A 436 -1.60 4.87 -34.63
C VAL A 436 -1.89 5.16 -36.11
N VAL A 437 -2.09 6.43 -36.47
CA VAL A 437 -2.33 6.84 -37.86
C VAL A 437 -1.08 6.60 -38.72
N ALA A 438 0.10 6.95 -38.23
CA ALA A 438 1.37 6.71 -38.91
C ALA A 438 1.58 5.21 -39.16
N LEU A 439 1.40 4.38 -38.13
CA LEU A 439 1.57 2.92 -38.24
C LEU A 439 0.61 2.28 -39.25
N LYS A 440 -0.65 2.73 -39.30
CA LYS A 440 -1.62 2.24 -40.31
C LYS A 440 -1.25 2.70 -41.71
N TYR A 441 -0.80 3.93 -41.86
CA TYR A 441 -0.39 4.47 -43.17
C TYR A 441 0.86 3.78 -43.71
N ILE A 442 1.87 3.54 -42.86
CA ILE A 442 3.08 2.80 -43.22
C ILE A 442 2.72 1.39 -43.72
N GLN A 443 1.88 0.66 -42.99
CA GLN A 443 1.42 -0.67 -43.42
C GLN A 443 0.56 -0.63 -44.69
N TRP A 444 -0.18 0.46 -44.91
CA TRP A 444 -0.91 0.68 -46.17
C TRP A 444 0.03 0.89 -47.36
N LEU A 445 1.16 1.58 -47.17
CA LEU A 445 2.18 1.73 -48.20
C LEU A 445 2.83 0.38 -48.54
N GLU A 446 3.19 -0.42 -47.54
CA GLU A 446 3.70 -1.78 -47.75
C GLU A 446 2.66 -2.67 -48.46
N LYS A 447 1.36 -2.49 -48.15
CA LYS A 447 0.29 -3.21 -48.87
C LYS A 447 0.20 -2.77 -50.35
N LYS A 448 0.28 -1.48 -50.64
CA LYS A 448 0.25 -0.98 -52.04
C LYS A 448 1.49 -1.37 -52.83
N ASN A 449 2.63 -1.49 -52.15
CA ASN A 449 3.90 -1.89 -52.77
C ASN A 449 4.56 -3.00 -51.94
N PRO A 450 4.27 -4.28 -52.22
CA PRO A 450 4.82 -5.42 -51.47
C PRO A 450 6.36 -5.50 -51.49
N GLY A 451 7.02 -4.89 -52.48
CA GLY A 451 8.48 -4.79 -52.54
C GLY A 451 9.07 -3.81 -51.51
N LEU A 452 8.25 -2.93 -50.93
CA LEU A 452 8.66 -1.94 -49.93
C LEU A 452 8.74 -2.60 -48.55
N LYS A 453 9.95 -2.76 -48.00
CA LYS A 453 10.18 -3.31 -46.67
C LYS A 453 10.67 -2.22 -45.72
N LEU A 454 9.73 -1.61 -44.99
CA LEU A 454 10.05 -0.49 -44.12
C LEU A 454 10.47 -0.99 -42.74
N LYS A 455 11.50 -0.34 -42.18
CA LYS A 455 11.90 -0.45 -40.79
C LYS A 455 11.22 0.66 -39.98
N TYR A 456 10.39 0.29 -39.02
CA TYR A 456 9.62 1.21 -38.17
C TYR A 456 9.31 0.56 -36.81
N LYS A 457 8.58 1.25 -35.92
CA LYS A 457 8.32 0.77 -34.55
C LYS A 457 7.85 -0.68 -34.47
N LEU A 458 6.96 -1.13 -35.35
CA LEU A 458 6.44 -2.51 -35.32
C LEU A 458 7.38 -3.52 -35.99
N ARG A 459 8.24 -3.08 -36.91
CA ARG A 459 9.11 -3.95 -37.73
C ARG A 459 10.57 -3.49 -37.65
N GLY A 460 11.38 -4.17 -36.83
CA GLY A 460 12.80 -3.87 -36.66
C GLY A 460 13.14 -2.66 -35.76
N GLY A 461 12.13 -1.93 -35.27
CA GLY A 461 12.30 -0.77 -34.39
C GLY A 461 12.58 0.54 -35.14
N GLU A 462 12.32 1.68 -34.51
CA GLU A 462 12.58 3.00 -35.11
C GLU A 462 14.07 3.18 -35.40
N HIS A 463 14.39 3.75 -36.56
CA HIS A 463 15.77 4.04 -36.94
C HIS A 463 16.17 5.41 -36.38
N CYS A 464 17.27 5.46 -35.64
CA CYS A 464 17.84 6.71 -35.14
C CYS A 464 18.99 7.15 -36.04
N ILE A 465 18.93 8.40 -36.50
CA ILE A 465 19.97 9.06 -37.29
C ILE A 465 20.54 10.22 -36.46
N ASP A 466 21.85 10.46 -36.57
CA ASP A 466 22.49 11.69 -36.10
C ASP A 466 22.68 12.62 -37.31
N ALA A 467 22.07 13.80 -37.27
CA ALA A 467 22.16 14.81 -38.32
C ALA A 467 22.41 16.17 -37.68
N ASN A 468 23.48 16.87 -38.11
CA ASN A 468 23.90 18.15 -37.53
C ASN A 468 23.97 18.17 -35.99
N GLY A 469 24.46 17.08 -35.38
CA GLY A 469 24.61 16.94 -33.92
C GLY A 469 23.29 16.74 -33.16
N ARG A 470 22.20 16.39 -33.86
CA ARG A 470 20.89 16.07 -33.29
C ARG A 470 20.48 14.65 -33.66
N LYS A 471 19.93 13.93 -32.69
CA LYS A 471 19.39 12.59 -32.90
C LYS A 471 17.92 12.65 -33.31
N TYR A 472 17.61 12.09 -34.48
CA TYR A 472 16.26 11.95 -35.01
C TYR A 472 15.84 10.48 -35.07
N TYR A 473 14.73 10.16 -34.40
CA TYR A 473 14.02 8.89 -34.57
C TYR A 473 13.03 9.03 -35.70
N LEU A 474 13.23 8.26 -36.77
CA LEU A 474 12.42 8.29 -37.96
C LEU A 474 11.13 7.49 -37.79
N ASP A 475 10.06 7.93 -38.45
CA ASP A 475 8.79 7.21 -38.43
C ASP A 475 8.88 5.86 -39.17
N ALA A 476 9.48 5.85 -40.38
CA ALA A 476 9.81 4.66 -41.13
C ALA A 476 11.04 4.90 -42.03
N TYR A 477 11.85 3.85 -42.22
CA TYR A 477 13.11 3.91 -42.96
C TYR A 477 13.28 2.69 -43.87
N ASN A 478 13.63 2.90 -45.14
CA ASN A 478 14.06 1.84 -46.03
C ASN A 478 15.60 1.79 -46.06
N PRO A 479 16.24 0.75 -45.49
CA PRO A 479 17.70 0.65 -45.46
C PRO A 479 18.33 0.40 -46.83
N GLU A 480 17.59 -0.18 -47.79
CA GLU A 480 18.12 -0.53 -49.11
C GLU A 480 18.21 0.70 -50.02
N THR A 481 17.19 1.57 -49.98
CA THR A 481 17.08 2.74 -50.86
C THR A 481 17.46 4.06 -50.18
N ARG A 482 17.75 4.03 -48.87
CA ARG A 482 17.94 5.21 -48.01
C ARG A 482 16.76 6.20 -48.06
N GLU A 483 15.55 5.68 -48.22
CA GLU A 483 14.31 6.46 -48.18
C GLU A 483 13.77 6.58 -46.76
N ILE A 484 13.29 7.77 -46.40
CA ILE A 484 12.67 8.08 -45.12
C ILE A 484 11.20 8.41 -45.37
N TYR A 485 10.30 7.83 -44.59
CA TYR A 485 8.87 8.14 -44.62
C TYR A 485 8.46 8.77 -43.27
N GLU A 486 8.09 10.06 -43.30
CA GLU A 486 7.69 10.84 -42.12
C GLU A 486 6.20 11.19 -42.17
N ILE A 487 5.48 10.93 -41.07
CA ILE A 487 4.04 11.16 -40.98
C ILE A 487 3.75 12.22 -39.92
N TYR A 488 3.43 13.43 -40.37
CA TYR A 488 3.24 14.58 -39.51
C TYR A 488 1.79 14.69 -38.99
N GLY A 489 1.61 14.44 -37.69
CA GLY A 489 0.39 14.79 -36.96
C GLY A 489 0.14 16.30 -36.99
N CYS A 490 -1.02 16.75 -37.49
CA CYS A 490 -1.26 18.18 -37.79
C CYS A 490 -1.14 19.09 -36.56
N LEU A 491 -1.58 18.59 -35.40
CA LEU A 491 -1.60 19.32 -34.13
C LEU A 491 -0.23 19.36 -33.43
N TYR A 492 0.59 18.34 -33.67
CA TYR A 492 1.93 18.19 -33.08
C TYR A 492 3.01 18.89 -33.91
N HIS A 493 2.83 18.97 -35.23
CA HIS A 493 3.81 19.47 -36.19
C HIS A 493 3.42 20.81 -36.85
N GLY A 494 2.28 21.40 -36.51
CA GLY A 494 1.94 22.76 -36.96
C GLY A 494 1.42 22.87 -38.39
N CYS A 495 0.57 21.94 -38.86
CA CYS A 495 0.12 21.93 -40.26
C CYS A 495 -0.48 23.26 -40.73
N SER A 496 0.11 23.89 -41.75
CA SER A 496 -0.34 25.20 -42.29
C SER A 496 -1.76 25.17 -42.86
N LYS A 497 -2.23 24.04 -43.39
CA LYS A 497 -3.59 23.87 -43.92
C LYS A 497 -4.66 23.81 -42.83
N CYS A 498 -4.36 23.13 -41.71
CA CYS A 498 -5.31 22.96 -40.60
C CYS A 498 -5.22 24.08 -39.56
N HIS A 499 -4.04 24.70 -39.44
CA HIS A 499 -3.75 25.74 -38.46
C HIS A 499 -3.09 26.94 -39.16
N PRO A 500 -3.85 27.69 -40.00
CA PRO A 500 -3.28 28.78 -40.80
C PRO A 500 -2.79 29.96 -39.95
N ILE A 501 -3.35 30.13 -38.74
CA ILE A 501 -2.94 31.18 -37.80
C ILE A 501 -1.77 30.65 -36.95
N GLY A 502 -0.55 30.89 -37.42
CA GLY A 502 0.68 30.40 -36.78
C GLY A 502 0.93 30.92 -35.36
N GLU A 503 0.32 32.05 -34.98
CA GLU A 503 0.47 32.63 -33.63
C GLU A 503 -0.34 31.92 -32.55
N LYS A 504 -1.33 31.11 -32.92
CA LYS A 504 -2.11 30.33 -31.96
C LYS A 504 -1.21 29.33 -31.23
N PHE A 505 -1.38 29.23 -29.92
CA PHE A 505 -0.74 28.19 -29.13
C PHE A 505 -1.30 26.81 -29.48
N SER A 506 -0.44 25.80 -29.47
CA SER A 506 -0.86 24.42 -29.67
C SER A 506 -1.76 23.98 -28.51
N PRO A 507 -2.95 23.41 -28.78
CA PRO A 507 -3.81 22.82 -27.76
C PRO A 507 -3.13 21.70 -26.95
N VAL A 508 -2.12 21.05 -27.54
CA VAL A 508 -1.37 19.95 -26.91
C VAL A 508 -0.13 20.46 -26.19
N ASN A 509 0.60 21.42 -26.79
CA ASN A 509 1.75 22.06 -26.17
C ASN A 509 1.48 23.55 -25.99
N LYS A 510 0.84 23.90 -24.85
CA LYS A 510 0.40 25.27 -24.54
C LYS A 510 1.54 26.31 -24.49
N ASN A 511 2.79 25.87 -24.48
CA ASN A 511 3.97 26.73 -24.46
C ASN A 511 4.58 26.98 -25.85
N ARG A 512 4.03 26.35 -26.91
CA ARG A 512 4.54 26.46 -28.28
C ARG A 512 3.44 27.00 -29.21
N ARG A 513 3.83 27.87 -30.13
CA ARG A 513 2.94 28.38 -31.20
C ARG A 513 2.95 27.42 -32.39
N MET A 514 1.84 27.33 -33.13
CA MET A 514 1.72 26.42 -34.28
C MET A 514 2.75 26.73 -35.38
N GLY A 515 3.05 28.01 -35.62
CA GLY A 515 4.09 28.41 -36.57
C GLY A 515 5.49 27.97 -36.16
N SER A 516 5.79 27.94 -34.86
CA SER A 516 7.08 27.43 -34.34
C SER A 516 7.23 25.92 -34.55
N LEU A 517 6.14 25.16 -34.36
CA LEU A 517 6.13 23.71 -34.61
C LEU A 517 6.34 23.39 -36.09
N LEU A 518 5.72 24.17 -36.99
CA LEU A 518 5.90 24.03 -38.43
C LEU A 518 7.35 24.29 -38.84
N ALA A 519 7.94 25.40 -38.35
CA ALA A 519 9.32 25.74 -38.63
C ALA A 519 10.29 24.65 -38.16
N GLU A 520 10.06 24.07 -36.98
CA GLU A 520 10.86 22.96 -36.44
C GLU A 520 10.75 21.69 -37.30
N THR A 521 9.54 21.39 -37.79
CA THR A 521 9.28 20.24 -38.67
C THR A 521 10.00 20.39 -40.01
N LEU A 522 9.87 21.55 -40.66
CA LEU A 522 10.53 21.83 -41.94
C LEU A 522 12.06 21.86 -41.81
N ARG A 523 12.59 22.35 -40.69
CA ARG A 523 14.03 22.31 -40.40
C ARG A 523 14.52 20.87 -40.30
N ARG A 524 13.82 20.00 -39.56
CA ARG A 524 14.14 18.56 -39.48
C ARG A 524 14.16 17.92 -40.87
N GLU A 525 13.15 18.19 -41.68
CA GLU A 525 13.04 17.67 -43.05
C GLU A 525 14.22 18.15 -43.93
N GLY A 526 14.60 19.42 -43.84
CA GLY A 526 15.76 19.98 -44.55
C GLY A 526 17.09 19.36 -44.14
N GLU A 527 17.29 19.12 -42.83
CA GLU A 527 18.49 18.47 -42.31
C GLU A 527 18.62 17.01 -42.77
N LEU A 528 17.52 16.25 -42.75
CA LEU A 528 17.52 14.88 -43.24
C LEU A 528 17.84 14.79 -44.74
N ARG A 529 17.33 15.72 -45.55
CA ARG A 529 17.68 15.79 -46.98
C ARG A 529 19.14 16.21 -47.21
N ALA A 530 19.68 17.10 -46.39
CA ALA A 530 21.07 17.54 -46.49
C ALA A 530 22.07 16.40 -46.23
N GLU A 531 21.72 15.43 -45.39
CA GLU A 531 22.47 14.18 -45.14
C GLU A 531 22.35 13.14 -46.27
N GLY A 532 21.68 13.49 -47.38
CA GLY A 532 21.56 12.66 -48.58
C GLY A 532 20.43 11.62 -48.57
N TYR A 533 19.44 11.78 -47.70
CA TYR A 533 18.26 10.90 -47.67
C TYR A 533 17.12 11.43 -48.55
N THR A 534 16.40 10.51 -49.19
CA THR A 534 15.13 10.83 -49.86
C THR A 534 14.00 10.82 -48.84
N VAL A 535 13.49 12.01 -48.49
CA VAL A 535 12.44 12.14 -47.46
C VAL A 535 11.07 12.32 -48.10
N HIS A 536 10.21 11.30 -47.94
CA HIS A 536 8.78 11.32 -48.25
C HIS A 536 8.00 11.76 -47.01
N THR A 537 7.23 12.85 -47.13
CA THR A 537 6.44 13.38 -46.02
C THR A 537 4.95 13.28 -46.31
N LYS A 538 4.15 13.02 -45.27
CA LYS A 538 2.69 13.00 -45.37
C LYS A 538 2.04 13.60 -44.13
N TRP A 539 1.09 14.51 -44.33
CA TRP A 539 0.34 15.09 -43.20
C TRP A 539 -0.89 14.27 -42.84
N GLU A 540 -1.23 14.23 -41.56
CA GLU A 540 -2.40 13.51 -41.04
C GLU A 540 -3.71 13.93 -41.75
N CYS A 541 -3.88 15.23 -42.05
CA CYS A 541 -5.07 15.72 -42.74
C CYS A 541 -5.14 15.27 -44.21
N GLU A 542 -4.01 15.01 -44.85
CA GLU A 542 -3.94 14.48 -46.21
C GLU A 542 -4.29 13.00 -46.22
N ILE A 543 -3.76 12.23 -45.27
CA ILE A 543 -4.13 10.82 -45.05
C ILE A 543 -5.64 10.70 -44.82
N ARG A 544 -6.23 11.58 -44.01
CA ARG A 544 -7.69 11.60 -43.77
C ARG A 544 -8.50 11.90 -45.03
N LYS A 545 -8.01 12.79 -45.91
CA LYS A 545 -8.65 13.08 -47.19
C LYS A 545 -8.54 11.91 -48.17
N GLU A 546 -7.38 11.27 -48.26
CA GLU A 546 -7.19 10.07 -49.08
C GLU A 546 -8.09 8.94 -48.61
N MET A 547 -8.18 8.72 -47.30
CA MET A 547 -9.06 7.72 -46.72
C MET A 547 -10.56 8.02 -46.97
N ALA A 548 -10.94 9.28 -47.19
CA ALA A 548 -12.31 9.63 -47.57
C ALA A 548 -12.60 9.33 -49.06
N ASN A 549 -11.57 9.35 -49.90
CA ASN A 549 -11.69 9.16 -51.35
C ASN A 549 -11.38 7.72 -51.81
N ASP A 550 -10.63 6.95 -51.01
CA ASP A 550 -10.20 5.57 -51.29
C ASP A 550 -10.94 4.60 -50.32
N PRO A 551 -12.02 3.92 -50.78
CA PRO A 551 -12.77 2.99 -49.95
C PRO A 551 -11.95 1.80 -49.46
N GLU A 552 -10.94 1.38 -50.23
CA GLU A 552 -10.06 0.27 -49.85
C GLU A 552 -9.15 0.68 -48.69
N MET A 553 -8.56 1.88 -48.78
CA MET A 553 -7.79 2.47 -47.68
C MET A 553 -8.65 2.62 -46.42
N HIS A 554 -9.89 3.10 -46.56
CA HIS A 554 -10.83 3.21 -45.45
C HIS A 554 -11.09 1.85 -44.79
N LYS A 555 -11.38 0.81 -45.59
CA LYS A 555 -11.60 -0.55 -45.09
C LYS A 555 -10.35 -1.09 -44.38
N PHE A 556 -9.16 -0.90 -44.96
CA PHE A 556 -7.89 -1.30 -44.36
C PHE A 556 -7.67 -0.62 -43.00
N PHE A 557 -7.82 0.71 -42.92
CA PHE A 557 -7.64 1.46 -41.68
C PHE A 557 -8.64 1.04 -40.59
N LYS A 558 -9.88 0.75 -40.96
CA LYS A 558 -10.91 0.27 -40.03
C LYS A 558 -10.57 -1.12 -39.47
N LEU A 559 -10.07 -2.03 -40.31
CA LEU A 559 -9.77 -3.41 -39.94
C LEU A 559 -8.39 -3.59 -39.30
N CYS A 560 -7.42 -2.73 -39.60
CA CYS A 560 -6.05 -2.87 -39.12
C CYS A 560 -5.99 -2.64 -37.61
N ARG A 561 -5.81 -3.73 -36.86
CA ARG A 561 -5.65 -3.73 -35.41
C ARG A 561 -4.18 -3.82 -34.96
N TYR A 562 -3.26 -4.18 -35.86
CA TYR A 562 -1.82 -4.17 -35.58
C TYR A 562 -1.28 -2.74 -35.52
N THR A 563 -1.46 -2.09 -34.37
CA THR A 563 -1.11 -0.67 -34.15
C THR A 563 -0.22 -0.47 -32.93
N HIS A 564 0.21 -1.55 -32.30
CA HIS A 564 1.11 -1.58 -31.18
C HIS A 564 1.87 -2.91 -31.16
N ARG A 565 2.95 -2.97 -30.38
CA ARG A 565 3.65 -4.21 -30.06
C ARG A 565 2.85 -5.03 -29.04
N LEU A 566 3.29 -6.25 -28.76
CA LEU A 566 2.68 -7.11 -27.75
C LEU A 566 2.68 -6.39 -26.38
N ILE A 567 1.47 -6.19 -25.84
CA ILE A 567 1.27 -5.66 -24.48
C ILE A 567 0.93 -6.84 -23.55
N PRO A 568 1.79 -7.23 -22.60
CA PRO A 568 1.59 -8.45 -21.81
C PRO A 568 0.29 -8.48 -21.00
N ARG A 569 -0.20 -7.31 -20.58
CA ARG A 569 -1.45 -7.17 -19.82
C ARG A 569 -2.69 -7.55 -20.64
N GLU A 570 -2.61 -7.50 -21.96
CA GLU A 570 -3.70 -7.94 -22.83
C GLU A 570 -3.89 -9.46 -22.75
N ALA A 571 -2.82 -10.23 -22.54
CA ALA A 571 -2.85 -11.67 -22.31
C ALA A 571 -3.43 -12.09 -20.95
N LEU A 572 -3.53 -11.14 -20.00
CA LEU A 572 -4.06 -11.41 -18.68
C LEU A 572 -5.60 -11.40 -18.69
N TYR A 573 -6.20 -12.57 -18.79
CA TYR A 573 -7.66 -12.78 -18.67
C TYR A 573 -8.01 -13.46 -17.35
N GLY A 574 -9.24 -13.26 -16.87
CA GLY A 574 -9.74 -13.94 -15.66
C GLY A 574 -10.17 -15.38 -15.92
N GLY A 575 -10.86 -15.99 -14.94
CA GLY A 575 -11.53 -17.28 -15.12
C GLY A 575 -12.73 -17.20 -16.06
N ARG A 576 -13.07 -18.32 -16.73
CA ARG A 576 -14.26 -18.40 -17.58
C ARG A 576 -15.51 -18.53 -16.71
N THR A 577 -16.44 -17.59 -16.87
CA THR A 577 -17.77 -17.64 -16.26
C THR A 577 -18.80 -17.55 -17.37
N GLN A 578 -19.67 -18.54 -17.52
CA GLN A 578 -20.64 -18.60 -18.61
C GLN A 578 -21.86 -19.42 -18.23
N ALA A 579 -23.03 -18.95 -18.65
CA ALA A 579 -24.26 -19.72 -18.67
C ALA A 579 -24.39 -20.45 -20.02
N PHE A 580 -24.84 -21.69 -19.96
CA PHE A 580 -25.13 -22.53 -21.13
C PHE A 580 -26.61 -22.86 -21.23
N ARG A 581 -27.32 -22.93 -20.09
CA ARG A 581 -28.77 -23.13 -20.03
C ARG A 581 -29.39 -22.24 -18.95
N SER A 582 -30.57 -21.71 -19.23
CA SER A 582 -31.29 -20.81 -18.32
C SER A 582 -32.04 -21.57 -17.23
N ILE A 583 -32.82 -22.59 -17.60
CA ILE A 583 -33.62 -23.40 -16.68
C ILE A 583 -33.36 -24.86 -17.03
N THR A 584 -33.00 -25.68 -16.03
CA THR A 584 -32.78 -27.11 -16.24
C THR A 584 -33.28 -27.90 -15.05
N GLN A 585 -34.10 -28.91 -15.33
CA GLN A 585 -34.67 -29.83 -14.35
C GLN A 585 -34.10 -31.24 -14.54
N ALA A 586 -33.85 -31.92 -13.43
CA ALA A 586 -33.57 -33.35 -13.43
C ALA A 586 -34.82 -34.11 -13.90
N THR A 587 -34.62 -35.15 -14.70
CA THR A 587 -35.70 -36.05 -15.15
C THR A 587 -35.53 -37.43 -14.50
N THR A 588 -36.40 -38.39 -14.84
CA THR A 588 -36.24 -39.78 -14.40
C THR A 588 -34.99 -40.43 -15.00
N THR A 589 -34.52 -39.95 -16.16
CA THR A 589 -33.37 -40.49 -16.88
C THR A 589 -32.13 -39.59 -16.80
N SER A 590 -32.24 -38.36 -16.30
CA SER A 590 -31.14 -37.40 -16.21
C SER A 590 -30.97 -36.79 -14.81
N LEU A 591 -29.71 -36.76 -14.36
CA LEU A 591 -29.26 -36.15 -13.11
C LEU A 591 -28.56 -34.81 -13.39
N LEU A 592 -28.53 -33.94 -12.37
CA LEU A 592 -27.78 -32.69 -12.41
C LEU A 592 -26.61 -32.81 -11.43
N ASN A 593 -25.40 -32.51 -11.91
CA ASN A 593 -24.18 -32.55 -11.13
C ASN A 593 -23.66 -31.12 -10.92
N TYR A 594 -23.05 -30.87 -9.76
CA TYR A 594 -22.36 -29.62 -9.47
C TYR A 594 -21.00 -29.91 -8.84
N LEU A 595 -19.94 -29.71 -9.63
CA LEU A 595 -18.57 -30.04 -9.23
C LEU A 595 -17.69 -28.80 -9.19
N ASP A 596 -16.75 -28.75 -8.25
CA ASP A 596 -15.77 -27.68 -8.10
C ASP A 596 -14.35 -28.25 -7.97
N PHE A 597 -13.37 -27.61 -8.60
CA PHE A 597 -11.97 -28.00 -8.46
C PHE A 597 -11.43 -27.60 -7.10
N THR A 598 -10.94 -28.57 -6.33
CA THR A 598 -10.34 -28.29 -5.03
C THR A 598 -9.04 -27.48 -5.18
N SER A 599 -9.15 -26.16 -5.00
CA SER A 599 -8.03 -25.21 -5.06
C SER A 599 -7.26 -25.23 -6.39
N LEU A 600 -7.96 -24.95 -7.49
CA LEU A 600 -7.43 -24.99 -8.85
C LEU A 600 -6.13 -24.18 -9.05
N TYR A 601 -6.09 -22.91 -8.63
CA TYR A 601 -4.89 -22.08 -8.80
C TYR A 601 -3.69 -22.59 -7.98
N PRO A 602 -3.84 -22.92 -6.68
CA PRO A 602 -2.77 -23.58 -5.93
C PRO A 602 -2.25 -24.86 -6.58
N TYR A 603 -3.13 -25.73 -7.10
CA TYR A 603 -2.72 -26.94 -7.83
C TYR A 603 -1.83 -26.63 -9.03
N LEU A 604 -2.24 -25.68 -9.87
CA LEU A 604 -1.48 -25.28 -11.06
C LEU A 604 -0.11 -24.72 -10.66
N ASN A 605 -0.08 -23.86 -9.65
CA ASN A 605 1.14 -23.27 -9.12
C ASN A 605 2.07 -24.32 -8.49
N ALA A 606 1.54 -25.36 -7.85
CA ALA A 606 2.33 -26.42 -7.20
C ALA A 606 2.96 -27.43 -8.17
N GLY A 607 2.61 -27.40 -9.46
CA GLY A 607 3.11 -28.36 -10.44
C GLY A 607 2.14 -28.72 -11.55
N GLY A 608 0.86 -28.33 -11.43
CA GLY A 608 -0.15 -28.59 -12.46
C GLY A 608 0.04 -27.82 -13.77
N THR A 609 0.95 -26.84 -13.83
CA THR A 609 1.41 -26.20 -15.06
C THR A 609 2.89 -25.81 -14.96
N ALA A 610 3.49 -25.50 -16.12
CA ALA A 610 4.85 -24.98 -16.20
C ALA A 610 4.84 -23.46 -16.39
N TYR A 611 5.83 -22.78 -15.82
CA TYR A 611 6.02 -21.34 -15.90
C TYR A 611 7.31 -20.96 -16.62
N PRO A 612 7.36 -19.81 -17.31
CA PRO A 612 8.56 -19.34 -17.98
C PRO A 612 9.67 -19.01 -16.95
N PHE A 613 10.89 -19.45 -17.22
CA PHE A 613 12.06 -19.33 -16.34
C PHE A 613 13.22 -18.64 -17.06
N VAL A 614 13.62 -17.43 -16.62
CA VAL A 614 14.61 -16.54 -17.29
C VAL A 614 14.26 -16.22 -18.74
N LEU A 615 14.26 -14.93 -19.11
CA LEU A 615 14.14 -14.55 -20.52
C LEU A 615 15.52 -14.62 -21.16
N ASN A 616 15.81 -15.67 -21.92
CA ASN A 616 17.00 -15.76 -22.76
C ASN A 616 16.65 -15.29 -24.18
N PHE A 617 17.38 -14.30 -24.68
CA PHE A 617 17.36 -13.95 -26.10
C PHE A 617 18.40 -14.82 -26.82
N GLN A 618 18.10 -16.09 -27.06
CA GLN A 618 18.91 -16.92 -27.97
C GLN A 618 18.06 -17.43 -29.14
N ASN A 619 18.65 -17.38 -30.34
CA ASN A 619 18.05 -17.85 -31.58
C ASN A 619 18.19 -19.37 -31.67
N LEU A 620 17.13 -20.13 -31.39
CA LEU A 620 17.00 -21.51 -31.87
C LEU A 620 15.58 -21.83 -32.32
N LYS A 621 15.51 -22.69 -33.35
CA LYS A 621 14.40 -22.94 -34.26
C LYS A 621 13.29 -23.82 -33.66
N ASN A 622 12.05 -23.53 -34.09
CA ASN A 622 10.92 -24.44 -34.36
C ASN A 622 9.94 -24.89 -33.26
N LEU A 623 9.91 -24.30 -32.06
CA LEU A 623 8.69 -24.38 -31.24
C LEU A 623 8.55 -23.19 -30.27
N TYR A 624 7.98 -22.08 -30.75
CA TYR A 624 7.77 -20.91 -29.90
C TYR A 624 6.70 -21.19 -28.83
N ARG A 625 7.08 -21.10 -27.56
CA ARG A 625 6.19 -21.15 -26.37
C ARG A 625 6.31 -19.87 -25.54
N GLY A 626 5.19 -19.25 -25.18
CA GLY A 626 5.15 -17.98 -24.43
C GLY A 626 3.88 -17.16 -24.67
N LEU A 627 4.04 -15.87 -24.97
CA LEU A 627 2.92 -14.95 -25.30
C LEU A 627 2.93 -14.65 -26.80
N VAL A 628 1.77 -14.70 -27.43
CA VAL A 628 1.62 -14.48 -28.88
C VAL A 628 0.57 -13.42 -29.13
N TYR A 629 0.93 -12.40 -29.89
CA TYR A 629 0.01 -11.43 -30.47
C TYR A 629 -0.27 -11.82 -31.93
N CYS A 630 -1.52 -12.15 -32.25
CA CYS A 630 -1.89 -12.63 -33.58
C CYS A 630 -3.35 -12.33 -33.95
N ASP A 631 -3.66 -12.52 -35.23
CA ASP A 631 -5.02 -12.60 -35.76
C ASP A 631 -5.40 -14.07 -35.93
N VAL A 632 -6.56 -14.46 -35.39
CA VAL A 632 -7.05 -15.85 -35.40
C VAL A 632 -8.49 -15.88 -35.90
N LEU A 633 -8.77 -16.80 -36.82
CA LEU A 633 -10.10 -17.12 -37.30
C LEU A 633 -10.67 -18.30 -36.51
N PRO A 634 -11.74 -18.10 -35.73
CA PRO A 634 -12.45 -19.19 -35.06
C PRO A 634 -13.13 -20.13 -36.05
N GLU A 635 -13.20 -21.42 -35.70
CA GLU A 635 -13.98 -22.42 -36.44
C GLU A 635 -15.47 -22.01 -36.47
N PRO A 636 -16.06 -21.79 -37.66
CA PRO A 636 -17.45 -21.34 -37.83
C PRO A 636 -18.52 -22.02 -37.00
N ASN A 637 -18.46 -23.35 -36.90
CA ASN A 637 -19.51 -24.17 -36.32
C ASN A 637 -19.19 -24.65 -34.89
N ALA A 638 -18.08 -24.20 -34.29
CA ALA A 638 -17.68 -24.63 -32.96
C ALA A 638 -18.78 -24.42 -31.92
N GLU A 639 -18.97 -25.39 -31.03
CA GLU A 639 -20.03 -25.37 -30.02
C GLU A 639 -19.80 -24.30 -28.94
N ILE A 640 -18.53 -23.90 -28.74
CA ILE A 640 -18.11 -22.85 -27.81
C ILE A 640 -16.94 -22.04 -28.39
N GLY A 641 -16.80 -20.81 -27.92
CA GLY A 641 -15.55 -20.07 -28.07
C GLY A 641 -14.46 -20.64 -27.14
N PHE A 642 -13.27 -20.87 -27.69
CA PHE A 642 -12.10 -21.35 -26.94
C PHE A 642 -11.17 -20.22 -26.49
N LEU A 643 -11.02 -19.18 -27.31
CA LEU A 643 -10.13 -18.05 -26.99
C LEU A 643 -10.85 -16.93 -26.22
N PRO A 644 -10.26 -16.44 -25.12
CA PRO A 644 -10.80 -15.30 -24.38
C PRO A 644 -10.59 -13.99 -25.15
N GLN A 645 -11.57 -13.09 -25.05
CA GLN A 645 -11.53 -11.74 -25.60
C GLN A 645 -12.07 -10.72 -24.59
N LYS A 646 -11.46 -9.52 -24.54
CA LYS A 646 -11.97 -8.39 -23.77
C LYS A 646 -12.76 -7.48 -24.72
N ILE A 647 -14.07 -7.69 -24.82
CA ILE A 647 -14.96 -6.89 -25.66
C ILE A 647 -15.86 -6.06 -24.74
N SER A 648 -15.89 -4.74 -24.96
CA SER A 648 -16.68 -3.79 -24.15
C SER A 648 -16.43 -3.95 -22.64
N GLN A 649 -15.15 -4.09 -22.25
CA GLN A 649 -14.69 -4.30 -20.86
C GLN A 649 -15.16 -5.61 -20.20
N LYS A 650 -15.66 -6.58 -20.98
CA LYS A 650 -16.10 -7.88 -20.48
C LYS A 650 -15.27 -9.01 -21.08
N LEU A 651 -15.04 -10.05 -20.28
CA LEU A 651 -14.44 -11.29 -20.74
C LEU A 651 -15.50 -12.13 -21.48
N MET A 652 -15.32 -12.30 -22.78
CA MET A 652 -16.18 -13.05 -23.68
C MET A 652 -15.39 -14.15 -24.40
N PHE A 653 -16.10 -15.14 -24.94
CA PHE A 653 -15.57 -16.24 -25.75
C PHE A 653 -16.43 -16.32 -27.00
N VAL A 654 -16.02 -15.62 -28.06
CA VAL A 654 -16.83 -15.42 -29.28
C VAL A 654 -16.21 -16.13 -30.48
N LEU A 655 -17.03 -16.44 -31.48
CA LEU A 655 -16.61 -17.01 -32.77
C LEU A 655 -16.61 -15.97 -33.89
N CYS A 656 -17.25 -14.81 -33.68
CA CYS A 656 -17.26 -13.69 -34.59
C CYS A 656 -17.04 -12.38 -33.82
N ARG A 657 -16.00 -11.63 -34.20
CA ARG A 657 -15.69 -10.32 -33.62
C ARG A 657 -16.87 -9.35 -33.74
N THR A 658 -17.43 -9.19 -34.94
CA THR A 658 -18.53 -8.23 -35.17
C THR A 658 -19.74 -8.55 -34.29
N CYS A 659 -20.14 -9.82 -34.15
CA CYS A 659 -21.24 -10.22 -33.26
C CYS A 659 -20.96 -9.91 -31.79
N GLY A 660 -19.71 -10.11 -31.34
CA GLY A 660 -19.30 -9.78 -29.98
C GLY A 660 -19.30 -8.26 -29.73
N GLU A 661 -18.75 -7.48 -30.67
CA GLU A 661 -18.70 -6.01 -30.58
C GLU A 661 -20.09 -5.38 -30.63
N SER A 662 -20.97 -5.87 -31.51
CA SER A 662 -22.34 -5.38 -31.64
C SER A 662 -23.29 -5.89 -30.55
N GLN A 663 -22.85 -6.87 -29.73
CA GLN A 663 -23.70 -7.60 -28.79
C GLN A 663 -25.02 -8.04 -29.45
N ASN A 664 -24.91 -8.72 -30.60
CA ASN A 664 -26.10 -9.19 -31.33
C ASN A 664 -26.82 -10.29 -30.53
N ILE A 665 -27.79 -9.89 -29.70
CA ILE A 665 -28.54 -10.76 -28.80
C ILE A 665 -29.78 -11.35 -29.49
N SER A 666 -30.26 -10.74 -30.58
CA SER A 666 -31.58 -11.02 -31.16
C SER A 666 -31.58 -11.95 -32.38
N THR A 667 -30.45 -12.12 -33.08
CA THR A 667 -30.40 -12.90 -34.32
C THR A 667 -29.17 -13.80 -34.42
N PRO A 668 -29.29 -14.99 -35.06
CA PRO A 668 -28.14 -15.80 -35.44
C PRO A 668 -27.12 -15.02 -36.27
N CYS A 669 -25.88 -15.49 -36.28
CA CYS A 669 -24.83 -14.83 -37.06
C CYS A 669 -25.07 -15.00 -38.56
N THR A 670 -24.95 -13.91 -39.32
CA THR A 670 -25.01 -13.90 -40.78
C THR A 670 -23.69 -13.50 -41.45
N HIS A 671 -22.67 -13.17 -40.64
CA HIS A 671 -21.36 -12.76 -41.13
C HIS A 671 -20.59 -13.94 -41.72
N THR A 672 -20.39 -13.95 -43.04
CA THR A 672 -19.64 -14.98 -43.78
C THR A 672 -18.25 -14.53 -44.19
N LYS A 673 -17.94 -13.23 -44.07
CA LYS A 673 -16.63 -12.67 -44.44
C LYS A 673 -15.62 -12.89 -43.33
N VAL A 674 -14.41 -13.36 -43.67
CA VAL A 674 -13.33 -13.53 -42.69
C VAL A 674 -13.03 -12.22 -41.97
N SER A 675 -13.04 -11.09 -42.69
CA SER A 675 -12.74 -9.76 -42.15
C SER A 675 -13.67 -9.31 -41.01
N GLU A 676 -14.88 -9.85 -40.94
CA GLU A 676 -15.87 -9.56 -39.88
C GLU A 676 -15.69 -10.49 -38.67
N ARG A 677 -15.13 -11.69 -38.87
CA ARG A 677 -15.11 -12.76 -37.88
C ARG A 677 -13.81 -12.85 -37.08
N TYR A 678 -12.66 -12.63 -37.71
CA TYR A 678 -11.36 -12.87 -37.07
C TYR A 678 -11.16 -12.04 -35.79
N LEU A 679 -10.53 -12.67 -34.81
CA LEU A 679 -10.17 -12.10 -33.51
C LEU A 679 -8.74 -11.63 -33.55
N THR A 680 -8.44 -10.50 -32.90
CA THR A 680 -7.08 -10.00 -32.71
C THR A 680 -6.83 -9.91 -31.20
N GLY A 681 -5.76 -10.51 -30.71
CA GLY A 681 -5.48 -10.51 -29.29
C GLY A 681 -4.13 -11.10 -28.93
N VAL A 682 -3.77 -10.97 -27.65
CA VAL A 682 -2.58 -11.56 -27.07
C VAL A 682 -3.00 -12.76 -26.23
N TRP A 683 -2.44 -13.94 -26.49
CA TRP A 683 -2.76 -15.16 -25.76
C TRP A 683 -1.50 -15.90 -25.34
N CYS A 684 -1.62 -16.75 -24.30
CA CYS A 684 -0.60 -17.75 -24.02
C CYS A 684 -0.62 -18.82 -25.12
N THR A 685 0.56 -19.30 -25.52
CA THR A 685 0.69 -20.33 -26.57
C THR A 685 -0.08 -21.60 -26.26
N ASP A 686 -0.16 -22.01 -24.99
CA ASP A 686 -0.85 -23.25 -24.61
C ASP A 686 -2.35 -23.17 -24.91
N GLU A 687 -2.98 -22.01 -24.68
CA GLU A 687 -4.41 -21.78 -24.97
C GLU A 687 -4.66 -21.54 -26.46
N LEU A 688 -3.73 -20.88 -27.16
CA LEU A 688 -3.78 -20.74 -28.61
C LEU A 688 -3.66 -22.09 -29.33
N ASN A 689 -2.69 -22.92 -28.96
CA ASN A 689 -2.49 -24.25 -29.53
C ASN A 689 -3.68 -25.17 -29.26
N TYR A 690 -4.31 -25.05 -28.08
CA TYR A 690 -5.56 -25.75 -27.82
C TYR A 690 -6.67 -25.33 -28.77
N ALA A 691 -6.86 -24.02 -28.99
CA ALA A 691 -7.87 -23.54 -29.94
C ALA A 691 -7.58 -24.00 -31.38
N ILE A 692 -6.30 -24.01 -31.80
CA ILE A 692 -5.89 -24.53 -33.11
C ILE A 692 -6.27 -26.01 -33.24
N SER A 693 -6.05 -26.82 -32.19
CA SER A 693 -6.47 -28.23 -32.19
C SER A 693 -8.00 -28.43 -32.32
N LYS A 694 -8.78 -27.37 -32.09
CA LYS A 694 -10.25 -27.32 -32.24
C LYS A 694 -10.70 -26.66 -33.56
N GLY A 695 -9.79 -26.50 -34.52
CA GLY A 695 -10.09 -25.98 -35.87
C GLY A 695 -9.82 -24.50 -36.07
N TYR A 696 -9.35 -23.76 -35.06
CA TYR A 696 -9.00 -22.35 -35.23
C TYR A 696 -7.79 -22.20 -36.17
N LYS A 697 -7.82 -21.18 -37.03
CA LYS A 697 -6.74 -20.89 -37.98
C LYS A 697 -6.07 -19.57 -37.62
N VAL A 698 -4.76 -19.58 -37.40
CA VAL A 698 -4.00 -18.33 -37.25
C VAL A 698 -3.84 -17.71 -38.64
N LEU A 699 -4.33 -16.48 -38.81
CA LEU A 699 -4.25 -15.76 -40.08
C LEU A 699 -2.93 -14.99 -40.20
N ARG A 700 -2.46 -14.40 -39.09
CA ARG A 700 -1.23 -13.59 -39.07
C ARG A 700 -0.62 -13.53 -37.68
N TYR A 701 0.69 -13.73 -37.57
CA TYR A 701 1.45 -13.47 -36.35
C TYR A 701 1.99 -12.04 -36.38
N HIS A 702 1.74 -11.27 -35.31
CA HIS A 702 2.21 -9.89 -35.19
C HIS A 702 3.49 -9.81 -34.37
N GLU A 703 3.53 -10.52 -33.23
CA GLU A 703 4.71 -10.60 -32.35
C GLU A 703 4.62 -11.83 -31.44
N ILE A 704 5.77 -12.46 -31.18
CA ILE A 704 5.86 -13.64 -30.31
C ILE A 704 6.96 -13.41 -29.28
N TRP A 705 6.61 -13.54 -28.00
CA TRP A 705 7.56 -13.59 -26.91
C TRP A 705 7.76 -15.03 -26.51
N HIS A 706 9.00 -15.50 -26.61
CA HIS A 706 9.38 -16.88 -26.35
C HIS A 706 10.29 -16.99 -25.13
N TRP A 707 10.11 -18.07 -24.36
CA TRP A 707 11.03 -18.49 -23.31
C TRP A 707 11.55 -19.89 -23.61
N ASP A 708 12.87 -20.06 -23.57
CA ASP A 708 13.54 -21.34 -23.81
C ASP A 708 13.32 -22.34 -22.67
N ARG A 709 13.25 -21.86 -21.43
CA ARG A 709 13.14 -22.70 -20.23
C ARG A 709 11.80 -22.53 -19.54
N TRP A 710 11.20 -23.66 -19.18
CA TRP A 710 9.92 -23.74 -18.45
C TRP A 710 10.07 -24.70 -17.27
N VAL A 711 9.56 -24.31 -16.11
CA VAL A 711 9.66 -25.10 -14.87
C VAL A 711 8.27 -25.37 -14.31
N ALA A 712 7.98 -26.64 -14.00
CA ALA A 712 6.79 -27.04 -13.26
C ALA A 712 7.08 -27.08 -11.75
N GLY A 713 6.17 -26.54 -10.95
CA GLY A 713 6.32 -26.43 -9.49
C GLY A 713 7.25 -25.29 -9.08
N GLY A 714 8.57 -25.43 -9.26
CA GLY A 714 9.57 -24.40 -8.95
C GLY A 714 9.38 -23.70 -7.60
N PHE A 715 9.69 -22.39 -7.52
CA PHE A 715 9.52 -21.59 -6.31
C PHE A 715 8.06 -21.56 -5.79
N PHE A 716 7.07 -21.77 -6.66
CA PHE A 716 5.68 -21.84 -6.26
C PHE A 716 5.38 -23.13 -5.49
N ALA A 717 5.91 -24.28 -5.92
CA ALA A 717 5.72 -25.55 -5.21
C ALA A 717 6.36 -25.50 -3.82
N ASP A 718 7.58 -24.97 -3.74
CA ASP A 718 8.30 -24.84 -2.46
C ASP A 718 7.51 -23.96 -1.49
N TYR A 719 6.88 -22.88 -1.99
CA TYR A 719 6.01 -22.01 -1.19
C TYR A 719 4.66 -22.66 -0.82
N ILE A 720 4.05 -23.39 -1.75
CA ILE A 720 2.68 -23.91 -1.61
C ILE A 720 2.62 -25.16 -0.75
N LYS A 721 3.60 -26.07 -0.84
CA LYS A 721 3.59 -27.36 -0.14
C LYS A 721 3.45 -27.22 1.40
N PRO A 722 4.19 -26.34 2.09
CA PRO A 722 4.00 -26.13 3.54
C PRO A 722 2.61 -25.60 3.90
N LEU A 723 2.05 -24.72 3.07
CA LEU A 723 0.71 -24.15 3.27
C LEU A 723 -0.39 -25.18 2.99
N LEU A 724 -0.18 -26.09 2.02
CA LEU A 724 -1.04 -27.24 1.80
C LEU A 724 -1.02 -28.18 3.00
N LYS A 725 0.17 -28.52 3.53
CA LYS A 725 0.30 -29.31 4.76
C LYS A 725 -0.54 -28.73 5.88
N MET A 726 -0.34 -27.44 6.16
CA MET A 726 -1.09 -26.71 7.18
C MET A 726 -2.61 -26.74 6.93
N LYS A 727 -3.05 -26.61 5.67
CA LYS A 727 -4.45 -26.70 5.27
C LYS A 727 -5.01 -28.11 5.53
N HIS A 728 -4.32 -29.18 5.14
CA HIS A 728 -4.74 -30.57 5.35
C HIS A 728 -4.82 -30.90 6.84
N GLU A 729 -3.76 -30.61 7.61
CA GLU A 729 -3.72 -30.86 9.06
C GLU A 729 -4.82 -30.10 9.80
N SER A 730 -5.11 -28.85 9.40
CA SER A 730 -6.16 -28.03 10.00
C SER A 730 -7.59 -28.44 9.58
N SER A 731 -7.74 -29.36 8.64
CA SER A 731 -9.05 -29.85 8.20
C SER A 731 -9.63 -30.88 9.15
N GLY A 732 -8.77 -31.54 9.94
CA GLY A 732 -9.13 -32.73 10.70
C GLY A 732 -9.25 -33.97 9.81
N TRP A 733 -9.59 -35.08 10.45
CA TRP A 733 -9.82 -36.35 9.78
C TRP A 733 -11.12 -36.34 8.96
N PRO A 734 -11.15 -36.98 7.78
CA PRO A 734 -12.36 -37.09 6.95
C PRO A 734 -13.57 -37.66 7.69
N ARG A 735 -13.37 -38.66 8.56
CA ARG A 735 -14.40 -39.23 9.42
C ARG A 735 -13.94 -39.30 10.89
N PRO A 736 -14.86 -39.17 11.86
CA PRO A 736 -14.53 -39.30 13.28
C PRO A 736 -14.06 -40.71 13.68
N ASP A 737 -14.49 -41.73 12.94
CA ASP A 737 -14.38 -43.15 13.24
C ASP A 737 -13.45 -43.90 12.25
N MET A 738 -12.30 -43.30 11.91
CA MET A 738 -11.30 -43.95 11.07
C MET A 738 -10.42 -44.91 11.88
N THR A 739 -10.22 -46.11 11.35
CA THR A 739 -9.19 -47.06 11.86
C THR A 739 -7.79 -46.51 11.61
N ASP A 740 -6.78 -47.04 12.31
CA ASP A 740 -5.40 -46.56 12.12
C ASP A 740 -4.86 -46.91 10.71
N ASP A 741 -5.25 -48.06 10.14
CA ASP A 741 -4.95 -48.41 8.75
C ASP A 741 -5.57 -47.40 7.75
N GLU A 742 -6.79 -46.93 8.00
CA GLU A 742 -7.44 -45.92 7.16
C GLU A 742 -6.79 -44.55 7.28
N LYS A 743 -6.29 -44.19 8.46
CA LYS A 743 -5.53 -42.95 8.69
C LYS A 743 -4.19 -42.99 7.96
N ASP A 744 -3.48 -44.11 8.04
CA ASP A 744 -2.20 -44.30 7.35
C ASP A 744 -2.40 -44.32 5.83
N ALA A 745 -3.45 -44.98 5.34
CA ALA A 745 -3.84 -44.93 3.93
C ALA A 745 -4.16 -43.50 3.47
N TYR A 746 -4.85 -42.70 4.30
CA TYR A 746 -5.13 -41.31 4.00
C TYR A 746 -3.85 -40.45 3.93
N ILE A 747 -2.92 -40.61 4.88
CA ILE A 747 -1.65 -39.87 4.87
C ILE A 747 -0.81 -40.27 3.65
N LYS A 748 -0.70 -41.57 3.37
CA LYS A 748 0.03 -42.08 2.21
C LYS A 748 -0.57 -41.55 0.90
N LYS A 749 -1.89 -41.50 0.80
CA LYS A 749 -2.60 -40.94 -0.36
C LYS A 749 -2.28 -39.45 -0.58
N ILE A 750 -2.21 -38.64 0.48
CA ILE A 750 -1.81 -37.22 0.37
C ILE A 750 -0.33 -37.07 0.02
N TRP A 751 0.54 -37.94 0.53
CA TRP A 751 1.96 -37.97 0.15
C TRP A 751 2.14 -38.32 -1.33
N ASP A 752 1.56 -39.44 -1.78
CA ASP A 752 1.71 -39.96 -3.14
C ASP A 752 1.16 -38.97 -4.18
N MET A 753 0.14 -38.19 -3.82
CA MET A 753 -0.55 -37.30 -4.76
C MET A 753 -0.11 -35.84 -4.68
N ASP A 754 -0.05 -35.26 -3.48
CA ASP A 754 0.25 -33.84 -3.28
C ASP A 754 1.74 -33.62 -2.96
N GLY A 755 2.51 -34.69 -2.70
CA GLY A 755 3.92 -34.62 -2.29
C GLY A 755 4.10 -34.00 -0.91
N VAL A 756 3.08 -34.09 -0.06
CA VAL A 756 3.01 -33.43 1.25
C VAL A 756 2.94 -34.48 2.35
N GLN A 757 3.94 -34.48 3.23
CA GLN A 757 3.97 -35.38 4.38
C GLN A 757 3.22 -34.76 5.56
N LEU A 758 2.07 -35.34 5.92
CA LEU A 758 1.26 -34.92 7.06
C LEU A 758 1.81 -35.46 8.39
N ASP A 759 1.66 -34.70 9.46
CA ASP A 759 1.93 -35.15 10.83
C ASP A 759 0.62 -35.62 11.49
N PRO A 760 0.44 -36.94 11.75
CA PRO A 760 -0.79 -37.48 12.34
C PRO A 760 -1.23 -36.76 13.62
N THR A 761 -0.27 -36.30 14.43
CA THR A 761 -0.53 -35.64 15.72
C THR A 761 -1.11 -34.23 15.58
N LYS A 762 -0.92 -33.62 14.40
CA LYS A 762 -1.37 -32.26 14.09
C LYS A 762 -2.69 -32.23 13.32
N ILE A 763 -3.18 -33.37 12.85
CA ILE A 763 -4.45 -33.47 12.12
C ILE A 763 -5.61 -33.25 13.11
N LYS A 764 -6.12 -32.02 13.14
CA LYS A 764 -7.26 -31.60 13.97
C LYS A 764 -8.03 -30.47 13.32
N VAL A 765 -9.35 -30.48 13.51
CA VAL A 765 -10.21 -29.42 12.95
C VAL A 765 -9.82 -28.06 13.55
N ASN A 766 -9.28 -27.17 12.72
CA ASN A 766 -8.95 -25.81 13.06
C ASN A 766 -9.41 -24.86 11.94
N LYS A 767 -10.65 -24.37 12.06
CA LYS A 767 -11.30 -23.51 11.05
C LYS A 767 -10.51 -22.23 10.77
N ALA A 768 -9.90 -21.63 11.79
CA ALA A 768 -9.14 -20.38 11.64
C ALA A 768 -7.85 -20.62 10.84
N MET A 769 -7.07 -21.64 11.21
CA MET A 769 -5.82 -21.98 10.50
C MET A 769 -6.08 -22.47 9.08
N ARG A 770 -7.12 -23.28 8.86
CA ARG A 770 -7.53 -23.69 7.51
C ARG A 770 -7.91 -22.49 6.64
N SER A 771 -8.66 -21.53 7.19
CA SER A 771 -9.04 -20.31 6.48
C SER A 771 -7.81 -19.45 6.14
N LEU A 772 -6.88 -19.30 7.09
CA LEU A 772 -5.63 -18.57 6.89
C LEU A 772 -4.79 -19.23 5.77
N ALA A 773 -4.51 -20.53 5.88
CA ALA A 773 -3.75 -21.26 4.86
C ALA A 773 -4.39 -21.14 3.47
N LYS A 774 -5.72 -21.25 3.37
CA LYS A 774 -6.46 -21.05 2.11
C LYS A 774 -6.27 -19.64 1.53
N LEU A 775 -6.28 -18.60 2.38
CA LEU A 775 -6.05 -17.22 1.94
C LEU A 775 -4.62 -17.00 1.44
N PHE A 776 -3.61 -17.56 2.11
CA PHE A 776 -2.21 -17.50 1.66
C PHE A 776 -2.02 -18.19 0.31
N LEU A 777 -2.54 -19.41 0.16
CA LEU A 777 -2.49 -20.20 -1.08
C LEU A 777 -3.08 -19.43 -2.28
N ASN A 778 -4.26 -18.83 -2.11
CA ASN A 778 -4.93 -18.08 -3.17
C ASN A 778 -4.26 -16.73 -3.48
N SER A 779 -3.46 -16.19 -2.56
CA SER A 779 -2.79 -14.89 -2.71
C SER A 779 -1.41 -14.98 -3.37
N ALA A 780 -0.86 -16.19 -3.53
CA ALA A 780 0.52 -16.42 -3.99
C ALA A 780 0.83 -15.81 -5.36
N TRP A 781 -0.09 -15.96 -6.33
CA TRP A 781 0.16 -15.54 -7.71
C TRP A 781 -0.39 -14.15 -8.04
N GLY A 782 -1.48 -13.73 -7.39
CA GLY A 782 -2.24 -12.53 -7.78
C GLY A 782 -1.43 -11.22 -7.72
N LYS A 783 -0.34 -11.21 -6.95
CA LYS A 783 0.58 -10.07 -6.88
C LYS A 783 1.47 -9.89 -8.11
N PHE A 784 1.76 -10.96 -8.86
CA PHE A 784 2.44 -10.84 -10.15
C PHE A 784 1.59 -10.08 -11.18
N ALA A 785 0.26 -10.09 -11.02
CA ALA A 785 -0.72 -9.41 -11.86
C ALA A 785 -1.06 -7.98 -11.41
N GLN A 786 -0.38 -7.45 -10.38
CA GLN A 786 -0.76 -6.18 -9.75
C GLN A 786 -0.82 -5.05 -10.79
N ASN A 787 -1.95 -4.33 -10.83
CA ASN A 787 -2.10 -3.17 -11.69
C ASN A 787 -1.30 -1.98 -11.10
N PRO A 788 -0.35 -1.38 -11.84
CA PRO A 788 0.33 -0.15 -11.43
C PRO A 788 -0.54 1.10 -11.63
N ASP A 789 -1.54 1.07 -12.54
CA ASP A 789 -2.51 2.14 -12.73
C ASP A 789 -3.57 2.11 -11.61
N LYS A 790 -3.17 2.61 -10.44
CA LYS A 790 -4.06 2.78 -9.29
C LYS A 790 -4.25 4.25 -8.97
N VAL A 791 -5.49 4.59 -8.66
CA VAL A 791 -5.81 5.88 -8.06
C VAL A 791 -5.22 5.90 -6.65
N GLU A 792 -4.29 6.81 -6.42
CA GLU A 792 -3.74 7.10 -5.10
C GLU A 792 -4.67 8.11 -4.42
N THR A 793 -5.27 7.71 -3.29
CA THR A 793 -6.11 8.60 -2.47
C THR A 793 -5.42 8.92 -1.15
N LYS A 794 -5.26 10.21 -0.84
CA LYS A 794 -4.73 10.70 0.44
C LYS A 794 -5.72 11.61 1.13
N LEU A 795 -5.84 11.46 2.45
CA LEU A 795 -6.58 12.39 3.29
C LEU A 795 -5.65 13.55 3.69
N ILE A 796 -5.83 14.71 3.07
CA ILE A 796 -5.04 15.91 3.30
C ILE A 796 -5.88 16.94 4.07
N ARG A 797 -5.28 17.66 5.02
CA ARG A 797 -6.00 18.72 5.77
C ARG A 797 -6.12 19.96 4.87
N LEU A 798 -7.22 20.72 4.97
CA LEU A 798 -7.39 21.99 4.26
C LEU A 798 -6.26 22.98 4.57
N ALA A 799 -5.73 22.93 5.80
CA ALA A 799 -4.57 23.71 6.21
C ALA A 799 -3.27 23.34 5.48
N ASP A 800 -3.19 22.18 4.81
CA ASP A 800 -2.04 21.75 4.01
C ASP A 800 -2.30 22.00 2.50
N ALA A 801 -2.60 23.27 2.17
CA ALA A 801 -2.88 23.70 0.79
C ALA A 801 -1.66 23.47 -0.13
N VAL A 802 -0.44 23.54 0.40
CA VAL A 802 0.81 23.27 -0.33
C VAL A 802 0.95 21.79 -0.63
N GLY A 803 0.74 20.91 0.35
CA GLY A 803 0.72 19.46 0.14
C GLY A 803 -0.36 19.02 -0.84
N MET A 804 -1.55 19.65 -0.76
CA MET A 804 -2.62 19.47 -1.74
C MET A 804 -2.19 19.87 -3.16
N THR A 805 -1.62 21.07 -3.31
CA THR A 805 -1.15 21.58 -4.61
C THR A 805 -0.04 20.71 -5.18
N LYS A 806 0.95 20.32 -4.37
CA LYS A 806 2.05 19.44 -4.78
C LYS A 806 1.56 18.04 -5.15
N PHE A 807 0.60 17.50 -4.40
CA PHE A 807 0.03 16.19 -4.68
C PHE A 807 -0.71 16.16 -6.02
N LEU A 808 -1.51 17.19 -6.31
CA LEU A 808 -2.31 17.30 -7.53
C LEU A 808 -1.51 17.75 -8.77
N ASN A 809 -0.52 18.62 -8.60
CA ASN A 809 0.27 19.17 -9.70
C ASN A 809 1.55 18.39 -10.04
N ASP A 810 1.72 17.19 -9.48
CA ASP A 810 2.82 16.30 -9.85
C ASP A 810 2.71 15.93 -11.34
N PRO A 811 3.70 16.26 -12.19
CA PRO A 811 3.59 16.08 -13.63
C PRO A 811 3.42 14.62 -14.07
N LYS A 812 3.75 13.66 -13.20
CA LYS A 812 3.58 12.22 -13.43
C LYS A 812 2.15 11.74 -13.23
N TYR A 813 1.28 12.55 -12.64
CA TYR A 813 -0.08 12.17 -12.25
C TYR A 813 -1.12 13.12 -12.82
N GLU A 814 -2.36 12.66 -12.86
CA GLU A 814 -3.55 13.42 -13.20
C GLU A 814 -4.49 13.44 -11.98
N PRO A 815 -4.96 14.63 -11.55
CA PRO A 815 -6.03 14.73 -10.57
C PRO A 815 -7.28 13.94 -10.98
N VAL A 816 -7.82 13.16 -10.05
CA VAL A 816 -9.06 12.38 -10.27
C VAL A 816 -10.22 13.03 -9.53
N ASN A 817 -10.09 13.20 -8.21
CA ASN A 817 -11.16 13.71 -7.35
C ASN A 817 -10.59 14.50 -6.17
N MET A 818 -11.34 15.50 -5.72
CA MET A 818 -11.13 16.19 -4.45
C MET A 818 -12.46 16.19 -3.68
N ILE A 819 -12.45 15.60 -2.49
CA ILE A 819 -13.67 15.25 -1.76
C ILE A 819 -13.53 15.78 -0.34
N PRO A 820 -14.39 16.68 0.15
CA PRO A 820 -14.32 17.10 1.53
C PRO A 820 -14.63 15.93 2.47
N PHE A 821 -13.89 15.87 3.57
CA PHE A 821 -14.08 14.92 4.65
C PHE A 821 -14.15 15.68 5.97
N GLY A 822 -15.38 16.00 6.38
CA GLY A 822 -15.64 16.99 7.42
C GLY A 822 -15.22 18.39 6.98
N THR A 823 -15.09 19.31 7.94
CA THR A 823 -14.87 20.74 7.67
C THR A 823 -13.42 21.13 7.39
N LYS A 824 -12.45 20.23 7.64
CA LYS A 824 -11.02 20.56 7.65
C LYS A 824 -10.14 19.62 6.85
N LYS A 825 -10.70 18.66 6.12
CA LYS A 825 -9.90 17.68 5.37
C LYS A 825 -10.54 17.40 4.02
N TYR A 826 -9.72 16.92 3.10
CA TYR A 826 -10.12 16.45 1.78
C TYR A 826 -9.48 15.10 1.50
N PHE A 827 -10.24 14.15 0.96
CA PHE A 827 -9.68 13.06 0.20
C PHE A 827 -9.32 13.57 -1.19
N LEU A 828 -8.02 13.65 -1.45
CA LEU A 828 -7.47 13.95 -2.77
C LEU A 828 -7.10 12.65 -3.44
N SER A 829 -7.49 12.51 -4.69
CA SER A 829 -7.22 11.34 -5.50
C SER A 829 -6.51 11.74 -6.77
N ARG A 830 -5.44 11.04 -7.13
CA ARG A 830 -4.71 11.21 -8.39
C ARG A 830 -4.43 9.87 -9.04
N ARG A 831 -4.27 9.84 -10.34
CA ARG A 831 -3.96 8.65 -11.13
C ARG A 831 -2.63 8.86 -11.86
N PRO A 832 -1.70 7.88 -11.89
CA PRO A 832 -0.50 8.00 -12.70
C PRO A 832 -0.84 8.13 -14.18
N LYS A 833 -0.14 9.01 -14.89
CA LYS A 833 -0.20 9.07 -16.36
C LYS A 833 0.38 7.79 -16.95
N LYS A 834 -0.10 7.38 -18.12
CA LYS A 834 0.33 6.13 -18.77
C LYS A 834 1.84 6.10 -18.99
N GLU A 835 2.40 7.21 -19.45
CA GLU A 835 3.83 7.37 -19.74
C GLU A 835 4.70 7.35 -18.47
N ALA A 836 4.09 7.52 -17.29
CA ALA A 836 4.74 7.51 -15.99
C ALA A 836 4.47 6.20 -15.21
N LEU A 837 3.79 5.21 -15.82
CA LEU A 837 3.55 3.91 -15.21
C LEU A 837 4.87 3.15 -15.08
N LEU A 838 5.36 3.04 -13.86
CA LEU A 838 6.45 2.15 -13.53
C LEU A 838 5.86 0.79 -13.13
N PRO A 839 6.29 -0.32 -13.76
CA PRO A 839 5.95 -1.65 -13.25
C PRO A 839 6.41 -1.78 -11.80
N GLY A 840 5.64 -2.48 -10.99
CA GLY A 840 6.12 -2.88 -9.67
C GLY A 840 7.33 -3.78 -9.84
N GLY A 841 8.38 -3.62 -9.03
CA GLY A 841 9.64 -4.35 -9.21
C GLY A 841 9.55 -5.89 -9.21
N PHE A 842 8.38 -6.47 -8.89
CA PHE A 842 8.13 -7.92 -8.83
C PHE A 842 6.82 -8.32 -9.53
N THR A 843 6.28 -7.48 -10.43
CA THR A 843 5.17 -7.89 -11.32
C THR A 843 5.73 -8.69 -12.49
N ASN A 844 5.10 -9.82 -12.81
CA ASN A 844 5.42 -10.60 -14.01
C ASN A 844 4.12 -11.07 -14.66
N LEU A 845 3.71 -10.34 -15.70
CA LEU A 845 2.43 -10.58 -16.37
C LEU A 845 2.40 -11.87 -17.16
N ALA A 846 3.57 -12.38 -17.61
CA ALA A 846 3.64 -13.67 -18.32
C ALA A 846 3.30 -14.83 -17.37
N ILE A 847 3.85 -14.84 -16.16
CA ILE A 847 3.50 -15.83 -15.11
C ILE A 847 2.00 -15.75 -14.79
N ALA A 848 1.49 -14.54 -14.54
CA ALA A 848 0.08 -14.36 -14.20
C ALA A 848 -0.87 -14.78 -15.35
N ALA A 849 -0.54 -14.43 -16.59
CA ALA A 849 -1.30 -14.85 -17.77
C ALA A 849 -1.30 -16.38 -17.88
N GLN A 850 -0.14 -17.03 -17.71
CA GLN A 850 0.00 -18.48 -17.74
C GLN A 850 -0.82 -19.18 -16.66
N THR A 851 -0.80 -18.71 -15.41
CA THR A 851 -1.62 -19.27 -14.31
C THR A 851 -3.10 -19.28 -14.67
N THR A 852 -3.62 -18.15 -15.17
CA THR A 852 -5.04 -18.02 -15.54
C THR A 852 -5.40 -18.80 -16.80
N SER A 853 -4.50 -18.85 -17.78
CA SER A 853 -4.66 -19.61 -19.02
C SER A 853 -4.73 -21.12 -18.75
N ALA A 854 -3.82 -21.65 -17.93
CA ALA A 854 -3.85 -23.05 -17.51
C ALA A 854 -5.13 -23.41 -16.73
N ALA A 855 -5.63 -22.51 -15.89
CA ALA A 855 -6.91 -22.70 -15.18
C ALA A 855 -8.09 -22.77 -16.14
N ARG A 856 -8.15 -21.87 -17.13
CA ARG A 856 -9.21 -21.90 -18.17
C ARG A 856 -9.13 -23.17 -19.01
N LEU A 857 -7.94 -23.61 -19.40
CA LEU A 857 -7.77 -24.86 -20.14
C LEU A 857 -8.24 -26.07 -19.35
N ARG A 858 -7.92 -26.14 -18.05
CA ARG A 858 -8.37 -27.22 -17.18
C ARG A 858 -9.90 -27.26 -17.05
N LEU A 859 -10.53 -26.10 -16.91
CA LEU A 859 -11.99 -25.98 -16.93
C LEU A 859 -12.58 -26.39 -18.29
N THR A 860 -11.97 -25.97 -19.41
CA THR A 860 -12.40 -26.35 -20.77
C THR A 860 -12.37 -27.87 -20.97
N GLN A 861 -11.30 -28.53 -20.53
CA GLN A 861 -11.21 -30.01 -20.57
C GLN A 861 -12.35 -30.68 -19.80
N ALA A 862 -12.72 -30.16 -18.62
CA ALA A 862 -13.84 -30.68 -17.86
C ALA A 862 -15.19 -30.45 -18.57
N MET A 863 -15.40 -29.28 -19.16
CA MET A 863 -16.63 -29.00 -19.93
C MET A 863 -16.76 -29.92 -21.15
N GLU A 864 -15.67 -30.12 -21.90
CA GLU A 864 -15.70 -31.00 -23.08
C GLU A 864 -15.92 -32.47 -22.70
N LYS A 865 -15.31 -32.95 -21.60
CA LYS A 865 -15.58 -34.31 -21.11
C LYS A 865 -17.03 -34.50 -20.65
N ALA A 866 -17.63 -33.48 -20.01
CA ALA A 866 -19.05 -33.53 -19.66
C ALA A 866 -19.97 -33.53 -20.90
N GLY A 867 -19.47 -33.10 -22.06
CA GLY A 867 -20.25 -32.78 -23.25
C GLY A 867 -20.77 -31.36 -23.16
N ILE A 868 -20.41 -30.52 -24.13
CA ILE A 868 -20.78 -29.09 -24.15
C ILE A 868 -22.31 -28.93 -24.20
N GLU A 869 -22.99 -29.83 -24.90
CA GLU A 869 -24.45 -29.90 -24.98
C GLU A 869 -25.11 -30.18 -23.62
N ASN A 870 -24.39 -30.78 -22.68
CA ASN A 870 -24.85 -31.09 -21.33
C ASN A 870 -24.55 -30.00 -20.32
N MET A 871 -23.75 -28.99 -20.69
CA MET A 871 -23.39 -27.91 -19.79
C MET A 871 -24.60 -27.06 -19.43
N ILE A 872 -24.66 -26.62 -18.17
CA ILE A 872 -25.66 -25.69 -17.63
C ILE A 872 -24.98 -24.38 -17.27
N TYR A 873 -23.87 -24.44 -16.53
CA TYR A 873 -23.16 -23.26 -16.05
C TYR A 873 -21.70 -23.58 -15.71
N CYS A 874 -20.80 -22.60 -15.80
CA CYS A 874 -19.47 -22.67 -15.22
C CYS A 874 -19.06 -21.34 -14.58
N ASP A 875 -18.26 -21.40 -13.50
CA ASP A 875 -17.59 -20.24 -12.93
C ASP A 875 -16.18 -20.58 -12.43
N THR A 876 -15.18 -20.20 -13.22
CA THR A 876 -13.74 -20.26 -12.91
C THR A 876 -13.18 -21.66 -12.69
N ASP A 877 -13.62 -22.33 -11.64
CA ASP A 877 -13.19 -23.64 -11.13
C ASP A 877 -14.37 -24.61 -10.94
N SER A 878 -15.60 -24.18 -11.23
CA SER A 878 -16.80 -25.01 -11.09
C SER A 878 -17.54 -25.27 -12.40
N VAL A 879 -18.20 -26.43 -12.47
CA VAL A 879 -19.08 -26.86 -13.56
C VAL A 879 -20.42 -27.39 -13.02
N ILE A 880 -21.51 -26.97 -13.65
CA ILE A 880 -22.85 -27.54 -13.48
C ILE A 880 -23.25 -28.13 -14.82
N TYR A 881 -23.61 -29.41 -14.83
CA TYR A 881 -23.94 -30.14 -16.05
C TYR A 881 -24.99 -31.22 -15.79
N LYS A 882 -25.72 -31.62 -16.84
CA LYS A 882 -26.64 -32.75 -16.81
C LYS A 882 -25.97 -34.03 -17.28
N GLU A 883 -26.43 -35.18 -16.82
CA GLU A 883 -25.85 -36.46 -17.18
C GLU A 883 -26.92 -37.55 -17.10
N ASN A 884 -26.84 -38.58 -17.94
CA ASN A 884 -27.80 -39.68 -17.85
C ASN A 884 -27.53 -40.51 -16.60
N VAL A 885 -28.58 -41.09 -16.01
CA VAL A 885 -28.43 -41.99 -14.85
C VAL A 885 -27.53 -43.17 -15.24
N GLY A 886 -26.46 -43.37 -14.48
CA GLY A 886 -25.48 -44.45 -14.71
C GLY A 886 -24.25 -44.04 -15.52
N GLU A 887 -24.25 -42.85 -16.14
CA GLU A 887 -23.04 -42.27 -16.75
C GLU A 887 -22.22 -41.51 -15.69
N ASN A 888 -20.88 -41.58 -15.79
CA ASN A 888 -19.95 -40.77 -15.00
C ASN A 888 -18.82 -40.22 -15.89
N LYS A 889 -19.15 -39.35 -16.84
CA LYS A 889 -18.24 -38.72 -17.81
C LYS A 889 -17.04 -38.02 -17.17
N LEU A 890 -17.20 -37.48 -15.95
CA LEU A 890 -16.14 -36.81 -15.20
C LEU A 890 -15.47 -37.66 -14.11
N GLU A 891 -15.73 -38.97 -14.03
CA GLU A 891 -15.15 -39.85 -13.00
C GLU A 891 -13.62 -39.75 -12.94
N SER A 892 -12.95 -39.80 -14.10
CA SER A 892 -11.49 -39.66 -14.23
C SER A 892 -10.91 -38.35 -13.70
N MET A 893 -11.74 -37.33 -13.45
CA MET A 893 -11.35 -36.02 -12.92
C MET A 893 -11.87 -35.76 -11.51
N ARG A 894 -12.65 -36.69 -10.93
CA ARG A 894 -13.19 -36.57 -9.57
C ARG A 894 -12.20 -37.09 -8.53
N GLY A 895 -12.21 -36.47 -7.36
CA GLY A 895 -11.33 -36.83 -6.26
C GLY A 895 -11.33 -35.75 -5.17
N GLU A 896 -11.04 -36.14 -3.94
CA GLU A 896 -10.97 -35.25 -2.77
C GLU A 896 -9.67 -34.42 -2.71
N GLN A 897 -8.76 -34.64 -3.66
CA GLN A 897 -7.40 -34.12 -3.63
C GLN A 897 -7.26 -32.81 -4.41
N LEU A 898 -6.09 -32.19 -4.29
CA LEU A 898 -5.83 -30.89 -4.90
C LEU A 898 -5.94 -30.98 -6.44
N GLY A 899 -6.68 -30.06 -7.05
CA GLY A 899 -6.84 -30.01 -8.51
C GLY A 899 -7.81 -31.04 -9.11
N PHE A 900 -8.50 -31.82 -8.27
CA PHE A 900 -9.60 -32.71 -8.67
C PHE A 900 -10.96 -32.08 -8.38
N LEU A 901 -11.98 -32.59 -9.07
CA LEU A 901 -13.37 -32.18 -8.92
C LEU A 901 -14.02 -32.86 -7.71
N THR A 902 -14.60 -32.05 -6.84
CA THR A 902 -15.39 -32.48 -5.67
C THR A 902 -16.84 -32.03 -5.80
N ASP A 903 -17.75 -32.81 -5.23
CA ASP A 903 -19.18 -32.47 -5.24
C ASP A 903 -19.47 -31.29 -4.30
N GLU A 904 -20.16 -30.27 -4.84
CA GLU A 904 -20.68 -29.13 -4.07
C GLU A 904 -22.10 -29.39 -3.55
N ILE A 905 -22.75 -30.45 -4.03
CA ILE A 905 -24.05 -30.90 -3.52
C ILE A 905 -23.82 -31.57 -2.15
N PRO A 906 -24.54 -31.15 -1.09
CA PRO A 906 -24.42 -31.78 0.22
C PRO A 906 -24.74 -33.28 0.17
N ALA A 907 -23.97 -34.09 0.91
CA ALA A 907 -24.20 -35.52 1.02
C ALA A 907 -25.65 -35.84 1.41
N GLY A 908 -26.26 -36.81 0.73
CA GLY A 908 -27.66 -37.21 0.95
C GLY A 908 -28.69 -36.34 0.21
N ARG A 909 -28.26 -35.34 -0.56
CA ARG A 909 -29.15 -34.52 -1.40
C ARG A 909 -28.89 -34.73 -2.90
N LYS A 910 -29.90 -34.45 -3.71
CA LYS A 910 -29.82 -34.44 -5.17
C LYS A 910 -30.23 -33.07 -5.71
N LEU A 911 -29.49 -32.57 -6.70
CA LEU A 911 -29.83 -31.34 -7.39
C LEU A 911 -30.98 -31.61 -8.38
N LYS A 912 -32.12 -30.97 -8.14
CA LYS A 912 -33.37 -31.19 -8.91
C LYS A 912 -33.60 -30.15 -9.97
N GLU A 913 -33.24 -28.91 -9.71
CA GLU A 913 -33.45 -27.83 -10.66
C GLU A 913 -32.43 -26.71 -10.49
N VAL A 914 -32.01 -26.13 -11.62
CA VAL A 914 -31.07 -25.03 -11.72
C VAL A 914 -31.69 -23.93 -12.56
N VAL A 915 -31.60 -22.69 -12.07
CA VAL A 915 -32.03 -21.48 -12.77
C VAL A 915 -30.84 -20.52 -12.87
N VAL A 916 -30.51 -20.07 -14.07
CA VAL A 916 -29.37 -19.20 -14.38
C VAL A 916 -29.87 -17.97 -15.15
N MET A 917 -29.86 -16.81 -14.49
CA MET A 917 -30.29 -15.56 -15.11
C MET A 917 -29.14 -14.82 -15.81
N ALA A 918 -27.92 -14.93 -15.26
CA ALA A 918 -26.73 -14.27 -15.79
C ALA A 918 -25.45 -14.88 -15.17
N PRO A 919 -24.26 -14.57 -15.70
CA PRO A 919 -23.00 -14.91 -15.03
C PRO A 919 -22.98 -14.45 -13.56
N LYS A 920 -22.77 -15.41 -12.64
CA LYS A 920 -22.78 -15.25 -11.17
C LYS A 920 -24.14 -14.85 -10.58
N MET A 921 -25.23 -15.18 -11.28
CA MET A 921 -26.63 -14.99 -10.88
C MET A 921 -27.42 -16.27 -11.15
N TYR A 922 -27.46 -17.19 -10.18
CA TYR A 922 -28.13 -18.47 -10.34
C TYR A 922 -28.76 -18.95 -9.02
N ALA A 923 -29.76 -19.84 -9.14
CA ALA A 923 -30.46 -20.46 -8.04
C ALA A 923 -30.53 -21.98 -8.23
N LEU A 924 -30.37 -22.72 -7.13
CA LEU A 924 -30.34 -24.17 -7.08
C LEU A 924 -31.48 -24.66 -6.19
N ARG A 925 -32.21 -25.68 -6.63
CA ARG A 925 -33.17 -26.44 -5.81
C ARG A 925 -32.63 -27.86 -5.62
N MET A 926 -32.37 -28.21 -4.38
CA MET A 926 -31.86 -29.51 -3.97
C MET A 926 -32.88 -30.21 -3.08
N GLU A 927 -33.01 -31.52 -3.20
CA GLU A 927 -33.97 -32.33 -2.45
C GLU A 927 -33.24 -33.44 -1.69
N ASP A 928 -33.62 -33.68 -0.45
CA ASP A 928 -33.10 -34.80 0.33
C ASP A 928 -33.87 -36.11 0.08
N GLN A 929 -33.45 -37.20 0.75
CA GLN A 929 -34.10 -38.50 0.62
C GLN A 929 -35.55 -38.53 1.13
N GLN A 930 -35.96 -37.56 1.95
CA GLN A 930 -37.31 -37.44 2.52
C GLN A 930 -38.22 -36.56 1.65
N GLY A 931 -37.72 -36.03 0.54
CA GLY A 931 -38.45 -35.14 -0.35
C GLY A 931 -38.43 -33.67 0.07
N THR A 932 -37.67 -33.30 1.10
CA THR A 932 -37.62 -31.91 1.57
C THR A 932 -36.74 -31.07 0.65
N SER A 933 -37.34 -30.03 0.08
CA SER A 933 -36.63 -29.10 -0.82
C SER A 933 -35.83 -28.06 -0.04
N SER A 934 -34.65 -27.74 -0.56
CA SER A 934 -33.77 -26.68 -0.07
C SER A 934 -33.27 -25.85 -1.23
N TYR A 935 -33.05 -24.56 -0.98
CA TYR A 935 -32.74 -23.58 -2.02
C TYR A 935 -31.41 -22.90 -1.73
N SER A 936 -30.63 -22.65 -2.77
CA SER A 936 -29.40 -21.86 -2.69
C SER A 936 -29.40 -20.82 -3.80
N VAL A 937 -29.27 -19.54 -3.44
CA VAL A 937 -29.25 -18.43 -4.39
C VAL A 937 -27.87 -17.77 -4.36
N LYS A 938 -27.30 -17.52 -5.54
CA LYS A 938 -26.05 -16.78 -5.74
C LYS A 938 -26.37 -15.54 -6.56
N ALA A 939 -26.22 -14.35 -5.96
CA ALA A 939 -26.55 -13.09 -6.59
C ALA A 939 -25.38 -12.09 -6.52
N LYS A 940 -24.56 -12.00 -7.57
CA LYS A 940 -23.45 -11.05 -7.64
C LYS A 940 -23.91 -9.61 -7.51
N GLY A 941 -23.32 -8.90 -6.55
CA GLY A 941 -23.55 -7.47 -6.34
C GLY A 941 -24.86 -7.17 -5.59
N VAL A 942 -25.51 -8.18 -5.03
CA VAL A 942 -26.64 -8.03 -4.11
C VAL A 942 -26.32 -8.70 -2.78
N SER A 943 -26.54 -7.98 -1.68
CA SER A 943 -26.51 -8.59 -0.35
C SER A 943 -27.84 -9.28 -0.07
N LEU A 944 -27.81 -10.60 0.14
CA LEU A 944 -29.00 -11.42 0.44
C LEU A 944 -29.42 -11.25 1.91
N THR A 945 -29.99 -10.08 2.23
CA THR A 945 -30.72 -9.83 3.48
C THR A 945 -32.08 -10.55 3.44
N SER A 946 -32.75 -10.73 4.58
CA SER A 946 -34.09 -11.38 4.63
C SER A 946 -35.04 -10.84 3.55
N LYS A 947 -35.16 -9.51 3.45
CA LYS A 947 -35.99 -8.83 2.45
C LYS A 947 -35.53 -9.07 1.00
N ASN A 948 -34.22 -9.05 0.75
CA ASN A 948 -33.71 -9.29 -0.61
C ASN A 948 -33.79 -10.76 -1.02
N SER A 949 -33.75 -11.69 -0.06
CA SER A 949 -33.92 -13.12 -0.31
C SER A 949 -35.35 -13.49 -0.68
N GLU A 950 -36.34 -12.69 -0.26
CA GLU A 950 -37.73 -12.80 -0.74
C GLU A 950 -37.85 -12.31 -2.18
N ALA A 951 -37.29 -11.13 -2.48
CA ALA A 951 -37.34 -10.52 -3.82
C ALA A 951 -36.52 -11.31 -4.86
N ILE A 952 -35.35 -11.82 -4.48
CA ILE A 952 -34.46 -12.63 -5.31
C ILE A 952 -34.43 -14.04 -4.73
N SER A 953 -35.52 -14.77 -5.00
CA SER A 953 -35.70 -16.16 -4.60
C SER A 953 -35.61 -17.08 -5.82
N PHE A 954 -35.55 -18.39 -5.58
CA PHE A 954 -35.57 -19.37 -6.66
C PHE A 954 -36.80 -19.20 -7.57
N ASN A 955 -37.98 -18.99 -6.97
CA ASN A 955 -39.25 -18.87 -7.71
C ASN A 955 -39.29 -17.59 -8.54
N THR A 956 -38.96 -16.44 -7.95
CA THR A 956 -38.97 -15.17 -8.68
C THR A 956 -37.95 -15.16 -9.81
N MET A 957 -36.75 -15.70 -9.58
CA MET A 957 -35.75 -15.85 -10.65
C MET A 957 -36.24 -16.78 -11.77
N LYS A 958 -36.96 -17.86 -11.45
CA LYS A 958 -37.51 -18.80 -12.43
C LYS A 958 -38.61 -18.18 -13.28
N GLU A 959 -39.54 -17.47 -12.66
CA GLU A 959 -40.62 -16.76 -13.34
C GLU A 959 -40.05 -15.69 -14.27
N THR A 960 -39.20 -14.79 -13.77
CA THR A 960 -38.55 -13.77 -14.59
C THR A 960 -37.78 -14.36 -15.78
N MET A 961 -37.13 -15.52 -15.59
CA MET A 961 -36.39 -16.18 -16.66
C MET A 961 -37.33 -16.85 -17.68
N LYS A 962 -38.49 -17.37 -17.26
CA LYS A 962 -39.51 -17.87 -18.19
C LYS A 962 -40.06 -16.74 -19.04
N ASP A 963 -40.45 -15.63 -18.43
CA ASP A 963 -40.98 -14.45 -19.12
C ASP A 963 -39.97 -13.94 -20.16
N PHE A 964 -38.68 -13.85 -19.78
CA PHE A 964 -37.62 -13.45 -20.69
C PHE A 964 -37.43 -14.40 -21.87
N ILE A 965 -37.58 -15.72 -21.69
CA ILE A 965 -37.45 -16.69 -22.78
C ILE A 965 -38.65 -16.62 -23.72
N SER A 966 -39.86 -16.43 -23.20
CA SER A 966 -41.07 -16.37 -24.02
C SER A 966 -41.25 -15.03 -24.73
N GLU A 967 -40.94 -13.91 -24.07
CA GLU A 967 -41.25 -12.57 -24.56
C GLU A 967 -40.00 -11.78 -25.01
N GLY A 968 -38.80 -12.27 -24.71
CA GLY A 968 -37.53 -11.57 -24.97
C GLY A 968 -37.23 -10.44 -23.99
N ILE A 969 -38.19 -10.10 -23.12
CA ILE A 969 -38.11 -9.07 -22.08
C ILE A 969 -38.75 -9.61 -20.80
N SER A 970 -38.35 -9.09 -19.65
CA SER A 970 -38.95 -9.42 -18.36
C SER A 970 -38.88 -8.22 -17.44
N GLU A 971 -39.77 -8.14 -16.45
CA GLU A 971 -39.64 -7.13 -15.40
C GLU A 971 -38.38 -7.36 -14.56
N PRO A 972 -37.62 -6.31 -14.20
CA PRO A 972 -36.45 -6.44 -13.34
C PRO A 972 -36.84 -6.87 -11.92
N LEU A 973 -36.12 -7.85 -11.36
CA LEU A 973 -36.13 -8.07 -9.92
C LEU A 973 -35.46 -6.88 -9.22
N VAL A 974 -36.04 -6.40 -8.11
CA VAL A 974 -35.54 -5.22 -7.40
C VAL A 974 -35.06 -5.60 -6.00
N ALA A 975 -33.77 -5.43 -5.74
CA ALA A 975 -33.19 -5.56 -4.41
C ALA A 975 -32.87 -4.19 -3.80
N LYS A 976 -32.98 -4.08 -2.47
CA LYS A 976 -32.62 -2.88 -1.72
C LYS A 976 -31.15 -2.98 -1.27
N MET A 977 -30.34 -1.98 -1.60
CA MET A 977 -28.94 -1.90 -1.20
C MET A 977 -28.65 -0.63 -0.40
N MET A 978 -27.87 -0.73 0.66
CA MET A 978 -27.28 0.44 1.30
C MET A 978 -26.07 0.91 0.49
N THR A 979 -26.13 2.13 -0.02
CA THR A 979 -25.08 2.75 -0.83
C THR A 979 -24.69 4.09 -0.21
N PHE A 980 -23.40 4.41 -0.23
CA PHE A 980 -22.93 5.74 0.08
C PHE A 980 -23.09 6.63 -1.17
N LYS A 981 -23.90 7.67 -1.07
CA LYS A 981 -24.01 8.70 -2.12
C LYS A 981 -23.32 9.98 -1.68
N ARG A 982 -22.70 10.64 -2.67
CA ARG A 982 -22.34 12.06 -2.61
C ARG A 982 -23.38 12.83 -3.41
N GLY A 983 -23.68 14.06 -3.00
CA GLY A 983 -24.49 14.97 -3.81
C GLY A 983 -23.81 15.37 -5.12
N ASP A 984 -24.54 16.11 -5.94
CA ASP A 984 -24.17 16.43 -7.32
C ASP A 984 -22.93 17.34 -7.40
N ASN A 985 -22.59 18.05 -6.32
CA ASN A 985 -21.37 18.84 -6.24
C ASN A 985 -20.22 18.07 -5.59
N ALA A 986 -19.00 18.34 -6.07
CA ALA A 986 -17.78 17.76 -5.52
C ALA A 986 -17.62 18.01 -4.01
N LEU A 987 -18.31 19.01 -3.46
CA LEU A 987 -18.28 19.41 -2.06
C LEU A 987 -19.43 18.89 -1.19
N ASP A 988 -20.37 18.14 -1.75
CA ASP A 988 -21.51 17.64 -0.99
C ASP A 988 -21.08 16.53 0.00
N GLY A 989 -21.79 16.43 1.12
CA GLY A 989 -21.55 15.39 2.13
C GLY A 989 -21.76 13.97 1.59
N LEU A 990 -21.26 12.97 2.32
CA LEU A 990 -21.57 11.56 2.09
C LEU A 990 -22.70 11.14 3.03
N TRP A 991 -23.76 10.57 2.49
CA TRP A 991 -24.80 9.94 3.29
C TRP A 991 -25.05 8.52 2.82
N THR A 992 -25.44 7.66 3.76
CA THR A 992 -25.94 6.34 3.43
C THR A 992 -27.39 6.48 3.00
N CYS A 993 -27.73 6.00 1.81
CA CYS A 993 -29.10 5.88 1.38
C CYS A 993 -29.40 4.46 0.91
N VAL A 994 -30.68 4.09 0.98
CA VAL A 994 -31.14 2.84 0.38
C VAL A 994 -31.42 3.11 -1.10
N THR A 995 -30.72 2.39 -1.96
CA THR A 995 -30.88 2.46 -3.42
C THR A 995 -31.43 1.16 -3.95
N ASP A 996 -32.20 1.26 -5.02
CA ASP A 996 -32.78 0.10 -5.70
C ASP A 996 -31.78 -0.45 -6.72
N LYS A 997 -31.39 -1.70 -6.53
CA LYS A 997 -30.59 -2.46 -7.47
C LYS A 997 -31.53 -3.31 -8.32
N ARG A 998 -31.70 -2.92 -9.59
CA ARG A 998 -32.42 -3.70 -10.59
C ARG A 998 -31.55 -4.85 -11.09
N VAL A 999 -32.11 -6.04 -11.10
CA VAL A 999 -31.51 -7.29 -11.54
C VAL A 999 -32.35 -7.81 -12.70
N ASN A 1000 -31.76 -7.81 -13.88
CA ASN A 1000 -32.39 -8.35 -15.09
C ASN A 1000 -31.67 -9.62 -15.51
N PRO A 1001 -32.38 -10.57 -16.16
CA PRO A 1001 -31.72 -11.52 -17.04
C PRO A 1001 -30.82 -10.74 -17.99
N LYS A 1002 -29.52 -11.06 -18.02
CA LYS A 1002 -28.56 -10.32 -18.84
C LYS A 1002 -27.75 -11.28 -19.68
N MET A 1003 -27.97 -11.18 -20.98
CA MET A 1003 -27.26 -11.94 -22.00
C MET A 1003 -26.09 -11.12 -22.50
N ASP A 1004 -24.88 -11.47 -22.06
CA ASP A 1004 -23.67 -10.79 -22.51
C ASP A 1004 -22.59 -11.70 -23.07
N LYS A 1005 -22.92 -12.98 -23.32
CA LYS A 1005 -21.96 -14.00 -23.82
C LYS A 1005 -22.56 -15.01 -24.83
N GLY A 1006 -23.74 -14.73 -25.38
CA GLY A 1006 -24.41 -15.58 -26.38
C GLY A 1006 -25.89 -15.25 -26.52
N HIS A 1007 -26.62 -16.07 -27.29
CA HIS A 1007 -28.06 -15.96 -27.50
C HIS A 1007 -28.79 -17.18 -26.92
N TYR A 1008 -29.89 -16.99 -26.20
CA TYR A 1008 -30.76 -18.11 -25.83
C TYR A 1008 -31.63 -18.49 -27.03
N ASP A 1009 -31.78 -19.79 -27.28
CA ASP A 1009 -32.87 -20.30 -28.12
C ASP A 1009 -34.20 -20.31 -27.35
N ILE A 1010 -35.27 -20.72 -28.03
CA ILE A 1010 -36.62 -20.86 -27.46
C ILE A 1010 -36.71 -21.87 -26.30
N HIS A 1011 -35.68 -22.71 -26.13
CA HIS A 1011 -35.56 -23.71 -25.07
C HIS A 1011 -34.64 -23.24 -23.94
N GLY A 1012 -34.13 -22.00 -24.00
CA GLY A 1012 -33.23 -21.46 -22.99
C GLY A 1012 -31.82 -22.05 -23.05
N VAL A 1013 -31.34 -22.51 -24.21
CA VAL A 1013 -29.96 -22.95 -24.46
C VAL A 1013 -29.15 -21.82 -25.08
N VAL A 1014 -27.95 -21.56 -24.55
CA VAL A 1014 -27.07 -20.49 -25.04
C VAL A 1014 -26.24 -21.00 -26.21
N THR A 1015 -26.40 -20.32 -27.33
CA THR A 1015 -25.53 -20.45 -28.50
C THR A 1015 -24.50 -19.32 -28.50
N PRO A 1016 -23.20 -19.61 -28.73
CA PRO A 1016 -22.15 -18.59 -28.74
C PRO A 1016 -22.37 -17.49 -29.79
N PHE A 1017 -21.87 -16.28 -29.51
CA PHE A 1017 -21.86 -15.22 -30.51
C PHE A 1017 -21.00 -15.61 -31.71
N GLY A 1018 -21.60 -15.62 -32.90
CA GLY A 1018 -20.90 -15.86 -34.14
C GLY A 1018 -20.94 -17.29 -34.67
N GLN A 1019 -21.63 -18.22 -33.99
CA GLN A 1019 -21.78 -19.59 -34.48
C GLN A 1019 -22.59 -19.59 -35.78
N LEU A 1020 -22.11 -20.35 -36.77
CA LEU A 1020 -22.74 -20.55 -38.07
C LEU A 1020 -23.15 -22.02 -38.24
N PRO A 1021 -24.14 -22.31 -39.10
CA PRO A 1021 -24.49 -23.68 -39.47
C PRO A 1021 -23.28 -24.45 -40.02
N THR A 1022 -23.26 -25.75 -39.77
CA THR A 1022 -22.27 -26.68 -40.34
C THR A 1022 -22.24 -26.54 -41.87
N ASN A 1023 -21.03 -26.57 -42.45
CA ASN A 1023 -20.75 -26.39 -43.89
C ASN A 1023 -20.95 -24.96 -44.44
N THR A 1024 -21.10 -23.93 -43.60
CA THR A 1024 -21.09 -22.55 -44.09
C THR A 1024 -19.70 -22.19 -44.64
N LEU A 1025 -19.62 -21.91 -45.94
CA LEU A 1025 -18.40 -21.45 -46.58
C LEU A 1025 -18.14 -19.98 -46.24
N LEU A 1026 -16.95 -19.70 -45.71
CA LEU A 1026 -16.52 -18.34 -45.48
C LEU A 1026 -15.94 -17.73 -46.76
N ILE A 1027 -16.25 -16.46 -46.98
CA ILE A 1027 -15.60 -15.65 -48.01
C ILE A 1027 -14.30 -15.13 -47.43
N ASP A 1028 -13.19 -15.58 -48.00
CA ASP A 1028 -11.88 -15.12 -47.56
C ASP A 1028 -11.58 -13.74 -48.14
N ASP A 1029 -11.86 -12.70 -47.34
CA ASP A 1029 -11.57 -11.30 -47.66
C ASP A 1029 -10.59 -10.66 -46.67
N TYR A 1030 -9.75 -11.49 -46.02
CA TYR A 1030 -8.78 -11.00 -45.05
C TYR A 1030 -7.78 -10.04 -45.73
N PRO A 1031 -7.72 -8.77 -45.30
CA PRO A 1031 -7.06 -7.72 -46.08
C PRO A 1031 -5.54 -7.63 -45.86
N PHE A 1032 -4.96 -8.55 -45.06
CA PHE A 1032 -3.56 -8.49 -44.61
C PHE A 1032 -2.77 -9.77 -44.89
N TYR A 1033 -3.20 -10.62 -45.83
CA TYR A 1033 -2.32 -11.69 -46.30
C TYR A 1033 -1.02 -11.07 -46.80
N ASP A 1034 0.11 -11.55 -46.29
CA ASP A 1034 1.39 -11.31 -46.93
C ASP A 1034 1.35 -12.08 -48.26
N GLN A 1035 1.45 -11.37 -49.39
CA GLN A 1035 1.64 -12.00 -50.70
C GLN A 1035 3.08 -12.47 -50.87
#